data_AF-A0A1Z5TLQ7-F1
#
_entry.id   AF-A0A1Z5TLQ7-F1
#
_cell.length_a   1.000
_cell.length_b   1.000
_cell.length_c   1.000
_cell.angle_alpha   90.00
_cell.angle_beta   90.00
_cell.angle_gamma   90.00
#
_symmetry.space_group_name_H-M   'P 1'
#
loop_
_entity.id
_entity.type
_entity.pdbx_description
1 polymer ?
#
loop_
_entity_poly.entity_id
_entity_poly.type
_entity_poly.pdbx_seq_one_letter_code
_entity_poly.pdbx_strand_id
1 'polypeptide(L)'
;MLRSLLSLALASLLAQSNAQVTGSASGFAAGVTGGGDATPATPADIDELNEWLTDDTPRVIMLDKTYDFSGSEGTATETGCIPDSNTCGSSGQNALDGPDWCSADYPAVEVTYDVAAAEFLDIKGDKSIVGVGDAGVIKGKGFRLSGGVSNVIFQNVHFTDLNPQYIWGGDALTLVGTDMVWIDHCKFSLVGRQMIVTGYEQAGRVTISNNEFDGVTEWSASCNNDHYWTMLFLGDSDKITLSNNYIHDTSGRSPKVGGSGDITMHAVNNYWYSEGGHAFDVHEGGKVLIEGNIMQEVDTPITESTASGGGSIFNVPGSSAAATCSEYIGRECQVNSIVDSGDFPSYTATDVLSAFADVAENKTTCELRRYDPSIPNNGMPFIMAQRLFPKLTATPLQATAYLGGIALFSISFLVFLNSTISFVVTDVIGQHEHVGNDVGTLGFADELLALVACPLWGLLSDRIGVRRVAVTGYIIVGASLILLVKSTNVYPELILGRLGFSLGGAACSTMVTAVLPAMVAKRTDSDIEEAGTAPKNVHNEEGHAAANGHAARLLEEERPGRNGSIGHGPSPSVSSEITITPGRYSSQSRTRGRDGPRDAARTPDENASDEASGTSQLAGLVGFFTGAGALVALLLFLPLPAYFQDRGEDRPQSVRISFYIVGAIAFCVALFIFGGLRNLPGENEKSFSNLWRQPYDETTHRDERGQLHITLTPAPSYLKLVAESLKLGFTDPSIGLGYLGGFVARASSVGISLFIPLFVNAYFVRNGLCTSNPDNLTDIKENCKRAYTLASALTGIAETAALICAPLFGWLGGKVVNGRSEWPLLGAAAIGVGGYVAFGMLRNPDAFHSEGGRWAFLAVIMIGISQIGSIVCSLGLLGRGISRGSLFDSWTAGAPFFMLALFNGVLFVAVALVGAVNAVKASRNGIAGRGDDEP
;
A
#
# COMPACT_ATOMS: atom_id res chain seq x y z
N MET A 1 38.41 -2.57 2.10
CA MET A 1 38.12 -1.40 2.97
C MET A 1 37.98 -0.10 2.17
N LEU A 2 38.93 0.28 1.31
CA LEU A 2 38.84 1.50 0.48
C LEU A 2 37.63 1.55 -0.49
N ARG A 3 37.12 0.39 -0.93
CA ARG A 3 35.91 0.29 -1.79
C ARG A 3 34.58 0.43 -1.02
N SER A 4 34.54 0.16 0.28
CA SER A 4 33.33 0.36 1.11
C SER A 4 33.18 1.81 1.58
N LEU A 5 34.29 2.54 1.70
CA LEU A 5 34.28 3.97 1.99
C LEU A 5 33.84 4.79 0.76
N LEU A 6 34.16 4.33 -0.46
CA LEU A 6 33.68 4.98 -1.69
C LEU A 6 32.18 4.79 -1.91
N SER A 7 31.59 3.66 -1.53
CA SER A 7 30.14 3.43 -1.65
C SER A 7 29.32 4.09 -0.55
N LEU A 8 29.88 4.29 0.65
CA LEU A 8 29.27 5.17 1.66
C LEU A 8 29.36 6.65 1.24
N ALA A 9 30.49 7.08 0.67
CA ALA A 9 30.65 8.43 0.15
C ALA A 9 29.74 8.69 -1.05
N LEU A 10 29.52 7.71 -1.94
CA LEU A 10 28.58 7.83 -3.06
C LEU A 10 27.12 7.81 -2.60
N ALA A 11 26.78 7.07 -1.54
CA ALA A 11 25.45 7.09 -0.93
C ALA A 11 25.17 8.41 -0.19
N SER A 12 26.17 9.04 0.44
CA SER A 12 26.03 10.38 1.03
C SER A 12 26.03 11.49 -0.03
N LEU A 13 26.74 11.32 -1.16
CA LEU A 13 26.65 12.21 -2.33
C LEU A 13 25.31 12.06 -3.10
N LEU A 14 24.66 10.88 -3.07
CA LEU A 14 23.32 10.66 -3.63
C LEU A 14 22.18 11.05 -2.65
N ALA A 15 22.45 11.09 -1.34
CA ALA A 15 21.51 11.66 -0.37
C ALA A 15 21.46 13.19 -0.45
N GLN A 16 22.56 13.84 -0.85
CA GLN A 16 22.59 15.28 -1.11
C GLN A 16 21.95 15.67 -2.45
N SER A 17 21.64 14.72 -3.34
CA SER A 17 21.01 15.01 -4.65
C SER A 17 19.48 14.96 -4.66
N ASN A 18 18.81 14.78 -3.52
CA ASN A 18 17.33 14.77 -3.40
C ASN A 18 16.75 15.96 -2.63
N ALA A 19 17.54 17.01 -2.42
CA ALA A 19 17.19 18.20 -1.66
C ALA A 19 17.08 19.41 -2.60
N GLN A 20 16.06 19.43 -3.45
CA GLN A 20 15.66 20.57 -4.29
C GLN A 20 14.13 20.62 -4.35
N VAL A 21 13.59 21.78 -4.75
CA VAL A 21 12.16 21.92 -5.07
C VAL A 21 11.77 20.83 -6.07
N THR A 22 10.72 20.07 -5.73
CA THR A 22 10.19 18.98 -6.55
C THR A 22 8.92 19.42 -7.28
N GLY A 23 8.87 19.15 -8.58
CA GLY A 23 7.74 19.57 -9.41
C GLY A 23 7.76 21.07 -9.73
N SER A 24 6.60 21.59 -10.13
CA SER A 24 6.42 23.01 -10.47
C SER A 24 5.03 23.48 -10.05
N ALA A 25 4.90 24.73 -9.61
CA ALA A 25 3.62 25.32 -9.29
C ALA A 25 2.64 25.26 -10.48
N SER A 26 1.39 24.94 -10.19
CA SER A 26 0.26 25.08 -11.10
C SER A 26 -0.56 26.34 -10.75
N GLY A 27 -1.61 26.64 -11.53
CA GLY A 27 -2.51 27.74 -11.24
C GLY A 27 -1.84 29.11 -11.33
N PHE A 28 -2.22 30.03 -10.43
CA PHE A 28 -1.80 31.43 -10.52
C PHE A 28 -0.30 31.65 -10.30
N ALA A 29 0.34 30.90 -9.40
CA ALA A 29 1.79 31.00 -9.16
C ALA A 29 2.64 30.16 -10.13
N ALA A 30 2.06 29.65 -11.22
CA ALA A 30 2.80 28.91 -12.24
C ALA A 30 3.97 29.74 -12.79
N GLY A 31 5.18 29.15 -12.79
CA GLY A 31 6.42 29.81 -13.19
C GLY A 31 7.24 30.39 -12.04
N VAL A 32 6.82 30.20 -10.78
CA VAL A 32 7.67 30.50 -9.61
C VAL A 32 8.94 29.63 -9.65
N THR A 33 10.06 30.20 -9.22
CA THR A 33 11.37 29.54 -9.21
C THR A 33 12.03 29.51 -7.84
N GLY A 34 11.61 30.38 -6.92
CA GLY A 34 12.20 30.52 -5.59
C GLY A 34 13.69 30.86 -5.69
N GLY A 35 14.54 30.10 -5.01
CA GLY A 35 16.00 30.21 -5.11
C GLY A 35 16.61 29.74 -6.44
N GLY A 36 15.81 29.19 -7.36
CA GLY A 36 16.25 28.72 -8.67
C GLY A 36 17.32 27.64 -8.58
N ASP A 37 18.40 27.81 -9.34
CA ASP A 37 19.54 26.89 -9.38
C ASP A 37 20.60 27.14 -8.29
N ALA A 38 20.28 27.95 -7.27
CA ALA A 38 21.18 28.15 -6.14
C ALA A 38 21.53 26.82 -5.48
N THR A 39 22.77 26.67 -5.02
CA THR A 39 23.23 25.42 -4.41
C THR A 39 22.45 25.18 -3.10
N PRO A 40 21.77 24.02 -2.95
CA PRO A 40 21.05 23.70 -1.73
C PRO A 40 21.98 23.70 -0.52
N ALA A 41 21.55 24.35 0.55
CA ALA A 41 22.29 24.45 1.79
C ALA A 41 21.37 24.28 3.00
N THR A 42 21.92 23.72 4.08
CA THR A 42 21.19 23.45 5.32
C THR A 42 21.72 24.37 6.42
N PRO A 43 20.85 25.17 7.07
CA PRO A 43 21.29 26.03 8.16
C PRO A 43 21.68 25.22 9.40
N ALA A 44 22.67 25.70 10.14
CA ALA A 44 23.18 25.06 11.34
C ALA A 44 22.20 25.17 12.51
N ASP A 45 21.50 26.31 12.63
CA ASP A 45 20.59 26.65 13.72
C ASP A 45 19.60 27.74 13.28
N ILE A 46 18.78 28.22 14.23
CA ILE A 46 17.75 29.24 13.99
C ILE A 46 18.35 30.61 13.63
N ASP A 47 19.58 30.91 14.06
CA ASP A 47 20.25 32.19 13.79
C ASP A 47 20.73 32.21 12.33
N GLU A 48 21.36 31.14 11.87
CA GLU A 48 21.77 31.00 10.46
C GLU A 48 20.55 30.91 9.53
N LEU A 49 19.48 30.23 9.95
CA LEU A 49 18.22 30.21 9.21
C LEU A 49 17.64 31.63 9.05
N ASN A 50 17.60 32.42 10.13
CA ASN A 50 17.14 33.80 10.10
C ASN A 50 18.00 34.66 9.14
N GLU A 51 19.33 34.56 9.24
CA GLU A 51 20.24 35.28 8.34
C GLU A 51 19.97 34.94 6.87
N TRP A 52 19.81 33.67 6.53
CA TRP A 52 19.58 33.23 5.16
C TRP A 52 18.20 33.59 4.63
N LEU A 53 17.18 33.64 5.48
CA LEU A 53 15.83 34.04 5.08
C LEU A 53 15.72 35.55 4.84
N THR A 54 16.50 36.35 5.57
CA THR A 54 16.43 37.82 5.55
C THR A 54 17.42 38.49 4.60
N ASP A 55 18.36 37.76 4.01
CA ASP A 55 19.31 38.32 3.05
C ASP A 55 18.75 38.49 1.62
N ASP A 56 19.46 39.28 0.81
CA ASP A 56 19.09 39.55 -0.59
C ASP A 56 19.62 38.47 -1.56
N THR A 57 20.18 37.35 -1.07
CA THR A 57 20.77 36.31 -1.92
C THR A 57 19.72 35.27 -2.32
N PRO A 58 19.61 34.86 -3.59
CA PRO A 58 18.77 33.73 -3.95
C PRO A 58 19.25 32.44 -3.28
N ARG A 59 18.36 31.71 -2.58
CA ARG A 59 18.75 30.55 -1.78
C ARG A 59 17.79 29.39 -1.87
N VAL A 60 18.34 28.18 -1.88
CA VAL A 60 17.63 26.93 -1.64
C VAL A 60 18.02 26.44 -0.24
N ILE A 61 17.12 26.66 0.72
CA ILE A 61 17.30 26.41 2.14
C ILE A 61 16.65 25.08 2.49
N MET A 62 17.45 24.12 2.95
CA MET A 62 17.03 22.76 3.25
C MET A 62 16.85 22.57 4.75
N LEU A 63 15.62 22.32 5.19
CA LEU A 63 15.29 22.06 6.60
C LEU A 63 15.40 20.56 6.88
N ASP A 64 16.46 20.14 7.55
CA ASP A 64 16.80 18.73 7.81
C ASP A 64 16.47 18.25 9.24
N LYS A 65 15.85 19.12 10.03
CA LYS A 65 15.48 18.92 11.44
C LYS A 65 14.44 19.96 11.85
N THR A 66 14.00 19.85 13.10
CA THR A 66 13.20 20.90 13.74
C THR A 66 14.04 22.13 14.05
N TYR A 67 13.62 23.28 13.51
CA TYR A 67 14.10 24.61 13.88
C TYR A 67 13.11 25.18 14.89
N ASP A 68 13.45 25.02 16.16
CA ASP A 68 12.60 25.39 17.30
C ASP A 68 12.94 26.80 17.79
N PHE A 69 12.00 27.72 17.60
CA PHE A 69 12.08 29.10 18.08
C PHE A 69 11.44 29.28 19.46
N SER A 70 10.80 28.26 20.04
CA SER A 70 10.19 28.37 21.37
C SER A 70 11.22 28.79 22.42
N GLY A 71 10.90 29.84 23.16
CA GLY A 71 11.73 30.44 24.19
C GLY A 71 12.91 31.28 23.68
N SER A 72 13.13 31.37 22.37
CA SER A 72 14.25 32.13 21.78
C SER A 72 14.14 33.63 22.05
N GLU A 73 12.92 34.15 22.14
CA GLU A 73 12.61 35.56 22.46
C GLU A 73 11.99 35.72 23.86
N GLY A 74 11.99 34.65 24.66
CA GLY A 74 11.41 34.63 26.00
C GLY A 74 9.88 34.59 26.03
N THR A 75 9.32 34.85 27.21
CA THR A 75 7.87 34.86 27.45
C THR A 75 7.42 36.24 27.92
N ALA A 76 6.24 36.67 27.50
CA ALA A 76 5.61 37.90 27.98
C ALA A 76 4.32 37.58 28.75
N THR A 77 4.00 38.43 29.73
CA THR A 77 2.74 38.40 30.48
C THR A 77 2.08 39.75 30.37
N GLU A 78 0.87 39.78 29.82
CA GLU A 78 0.11 41.01 29.60
C GLU A 78 -1.38 40.83 29.83
N THR A 79 -2.13 41.93 29.75
CA THR A 79 -3.59 41.90 29.84
C THR A 79 -4.17 41.63 28.46
N GLY A 80 -4.73 40.44 28.26
CA GLY A 80 -5.56 40.11 27.11
C GLY A 80 -7.05 40.14 27.48
N CYS A 81 -7.87 39.46 26.70
CA CYS A 81 -9.30 39.37 26.95
C CYS A 81 -9.88 37.97 26.69
N ILE A 82 -11.04 37.73 27.30
CA ILE A 82 -11.87 36.54 27.08
C ILE A 82 -12.94 36.94 26.04
N PRO A 83 -12.83 36.52 24.78
CA PRO A 83 -13.83 36.86 23.77
C PRO A 83 -15.14 36.12 24.01
N ASP A 84 -16.25 36.64 23.48
CA ASP A 84 -17.58 35.98 23.55
C ASP A 84 -17.59 34.57 22.96
N SER A 85 -16.68 34.28 22.03
CA SER A 85 -16.49 32.93 21.46
C SER A 85 -15.97 31.93 22.50
N ASN A 86 -15.19 32.38 23.50
CA ASN A 86 -14.74 31.52 24.58
C ASN A 86 -15.86 31.30 25.60
N THR A 87 -16.70 30.30 25.31
CA THR A 87 -17.80 29.86 26.18
C THR A 87 -17.46 28.66 27.06
N CYS A 88 -16.26 28.08 26.90
CA CYS A 88 -15.81 26.84 27.55
C CYS A 88 -14.62 27.03 28.52
N GLY A 89 -14.19 28.27 28.77
CA GLY A 89 -13.17 28.58 29.76
C GLY A 89 -11.78 28.16 29.30
N SER A 90 -11.13 27.23 30.01
CA SER A 90 -9.73 26.87 29.77
C SER A 90 -9.48 26.06 28.48
N SER A 91 -10.51 25.42 27.92
CA SER A 91 -10.44 24.75 26.61
C SER A 91 -10.82 25.67 25.44
N GLY A 92 -11.17 26.92 25.73
CA GLY A 92 -11.38 27.95 24.71
C GLY A 92 -10.13 28.79 24.52
N GLN A 93 -10.09 29.56 23.43
CA GLN A 93 -9.00 30.49 23.21
C GLN A 93 -9.31 31.86 23.84
N ASN A 94 -8.43 32.31 24.73
CA ASN A 94 -8.37 33.73 25.08
C ASN A 94 -7.64 34.49 23.97
N ALA A 95 -7.70 35.82 23.98
CA ALA A 95 -7.01 36.65 23.00
C ALA A 95 -5.96 37.52 23.65
N LEU A 96 -4.82 37.67 22.97
CA LEU A 96 -3.91 38.79 23.21
C LEU A 96 -4.55 40.06 22.67
N ASP A 97 -4.27 41.19 23.31
CA ASP A 97 -4.77 42.49 22.86
C ASP A 97 -3.89 43.03 21.73
N GLY A 98 -3.97 42.38 20.56
CA GLY A 98 -3.14 42.67 19.39
C GLY A 98 -3.33 44.10 18.85
N PRO A 99 -3.92 44.31 17.66
CA PRO A 99 -4.18 45.66 17.15
C PRO A 99 -5.44 46.26 17.81
N ASP A 100 -5.37 46.48 19.13
CA ASP A 100 -6.49 46.93 19.98
C ASP A 100 -7.75 46.06 19.79
N TRP A 101 -7.56 44.74 19.75
CA TRP A 101 -8.64 43.79 19.46
C TRP A 101 -9.58 43.59 20.65
N CYS A 102 -9.06 43.72 21.87
CA CYS A 102 -9.85 43.58 23.07
C CYS A 102 -10.70 44.84 23.29
N SER A 103 -11.99 44.72 22.98
CA SER A 103 -12.96 45.77 23.28
C SER A 103 -13.22 45.88 24.79
N ALA A 104 -13.70 47.03 25.26
CA ALA A 104 -14.10 47.23 26.65
C ALA A 104 -15.23 46.28 27.13
N ASP A 105 -15.94 45.66 26.18
CA ASP A 105 -17.02 44.72 26.45
C ASP A 105 -16.51 43.30 26.75
N TYR A 106 -15.26 42.98 26.38
CA TYR A 106 -14.65 41.69 26.70
C TYR A 106 -14.00 41.69 28.09
N PRO A 107 -14.25 40.66 28.94
CA PRO A 107 -13.59 40.53 30.22
C PRO A 107 -12.06 40.46 30.07
N ALA A 108 -11.35 41.32 30.80
CA ALA A 108 -9.90 41.29 30.85
C ALA A 108 -9.37 40.04 31.57
N VAL A 109 -8.28 39.47 31.06
CA VAL A 109 -7.60 38.31 31.66
C VAL A 109 -6.09 38.43 31.48
N GLU A 110 -5.31 37.93 32.44
CA GLU A 110 -3.86 37.84 32.29
C GLU A 110 -3.51 36.68 31.35
N VAL A 111 -2.71 36.94 30.32
CA VAL A 111 -2.22 35.95 29.35
C VAL A 111 -0.71 35.87 29.41
N THR A 112 -0.15 34.66 29.33
CA THR A 112 1.31 34.43 29.31
C THR A 112 1.69 33.55 28.14
N TYR A 113 2.52 34.07 27.25
CA TYR A 113 2.75 33.48 25.93
C TYR A 113 4.23 33.54 25.52
N ASP A 114 4.60 32.74 24.53
CA ASP A 114 5.92 32.78 23.91
C ASP A 114 6.00 33.92 22.91
N VAL A 115 6.95 34.84 23.08
CA VAL A 115 7.07 36.04 22.25
C VAL A 115 7.44 35.68 20.81
N ALA A 116 8.26 34.64 20.62
CA ALA A 116 8.75 34.27 19.29
C ALA A 116 7.62 33.82 18.36
N ALA A 117 6.57 33.21 18.92
CA ALA A 117 5.39 32.76 18.19
C ALA A 117 4.42 33.90 17.84
N ALA A 118 4.31 34.91 18.70
CA ALA A 118 3.45 36.08 18.45
C ALA A 118 4.08 37.06 17.44
N GLU A 119 5.40 37.08 17.32
CA GLU A 119 6.14 37.89 16.37
C GLU A 119 6.50 37.13 15.08
N PHE A 120 6.54 37.85 13.96
CA PHE A 120 6.87 37.25 12.67
C PHE A 120 8.38 37.28 12.37
N LEU A 121 8.84 36.29 11.61
CA LEU A 121 10.11 36.36 10.91
C LEU A 121 9.88 36.88 9.48
N ASP A 122 10.40 38.07 9.17
CA ASP A 122 10.35 38.58 7.80
C ASP A 122 11.28 37.78 6.89
N ILE A 123 10.83 37.46 5.67
CA ILE A 123 11.66 36.79 4.66
C ILE A 123 11.73 37.63 3.38
N LYS A 124 12.86 37.55 2.69
CA LYS A 124 13.10 38.20 1.40
C LYS A 124 12.69 37.32 0.21
N GLY A 125 12.70 37.93 -0.98
CA GLY A 125 12.41 37.24 -2.23
C GLY A 125 13.49 36.24 -2.65
N ASP A 126 13.16 35.46 -3.68
CA ASP A 126 14.04 34.48 -4.30
C ASP A 126 14.52 33.38 -3.34
N LYS A 127 13.60 32.87 -2.52
CA LYS A 127 13.86 31.81 -1.53
C LYS A 127 13.07 30.54 -1.85
N SER A 128 13.74 29.40 -1.74
CA SER A 128 13.11 28.09 -1.70
C SER A 128 13.38 27.45 -0.34
N ILE A 129 12.36 27.33 0.50
CA ILE A 129 12.44 26.70 1.82
C ILE A 129 11.85 25.31 1.69
N VAL A 130 12.69 24.27 1.81
CA VAL A 130 12.32 22.89 1.49
C VAL A 130 12.66 21.95 2.65
N GLY A 131 11.70 21.19 3.16
CA GLY A 131 11.98 20.17 4.17
C GLY A 131 12.58 18.89 3.58
N VAL A 132 13.49 18.26 4.33
CA VAL A 132 14.15 17.00 3.96
C VAL A 132 13.42 15.83 4.59
N GLY A 133 12.79 14.99 3.78
CA GLY A 133 12.02 13.85 4.29
C GLY A 133 10.87 14.31 5.19
N ASP A 134 10.76 13.73 6.38
CA ASP A 134 9.78 14.10 7.42
C ASP A 134 10.38 15.00 8.52
N ALA A 135 11.61 15.48 8.34
CA ALA A 135 12.35 16.18 9.40
C ALA A 135 12.20 17.71 9.37
N GLY A 136 11.75 18.30 8.26
CA GLY A 136 11.67 19.76 8.09
C GLY A 136 10.52 20.40 8.86
N VAL A 137 10.78 20.86 10.09
CA VAL A 137 9.78 21.46 10.98
C VAL A 137 10.21 22.87 11.40
N ILE A 138 9.32 23.84 11.29
CA ILE A 138 9.42 25.17 11.91
C ILE A 138 8.47 25.19 13.10
N LYS A 139 9.04 25.34 14.31
CA LYS A 139 8.28 25.31 15.55
C LYS A 139 8.39 26.65 16.27
N GLY A 140 7.26 27.17 16.76
CA GLY A 140 7.24 28.33 17.65
C GLY A 140 7.50 29.69 16.98
N LYS A 141 7.50 29.79 15.65
CA LYS A 141 7.59 31.06 14.92
C LYS A 141 6.96 30.98 13.54
N GLY A 142 6.26 32.05 13.15
CA GLY A 142 5.63 32.19 11.84
C GLY A 142 6.42 33.10 10.91
N PHE A 143 6.17 33.02 9.61
CA PHE A 143 6.88 33.80 8.61
C PHE A 143 5.98 34.87 7.98
N ARG A 144 6.57 36.03 7.69
CA ARG A 144 5.92 37.13 6.99
C ARG A 144 6.68 37.49 5.72
N LEU A 145 5.96 37.53 4.61
CA LEU A 145 6.44 38.08 3.35
C LEU A 145 5.82 39.47 3.23
N SER A 146 6.66 40.50 3.23
CA SER A 146 6.20 41.88 3.20
C SER A 146 7.07 42.82 2.37
N GLY A 147 6.54 43.97 1.98
CA GLY A 147 7.31 45.04 1.35
C GLY A 147 7.70 44.78 -0.11
N GLY A 148 6.82 44.12 -0.88
CA GLY A 148 7.04 43.84 -2.31
C GLY A 148 7.83 42.57 -2.58
N VAL A 149 7.95 41.66 -1.61
CA VAL A 149 8.66 40.39 -1.75
C VAL A 149 7.96 39.48 -2.77
N SER A 150 8.74 38.89 -3.67
CA SER A 150 8.21 37.97 -4.68
C SER A 150 9.09 36.74 -4.89
N ASN A 151 8.55 35.74 -5.57
CA ASN A 151 9.26 34.54 -5.99
C ASN A 151 9.75 33.70 -4.79
N VAL A 152 8.81 33.17 -4.01
CA VAL A 152 9.11 32.35 -2.83
C VAL A 152 8.40 31.01 -2.90
N ILE A 153 9.12 29.94 -2.52
CA ILE A 153 8.59 28.58 -2.45
C ILE A 153 8.74 28.04 -1.02
N PHE A 154 7.66 27.52 -0.47
CA PHE A 154 7.65 26.65 0.70
C PHE A 154 7.26 25.25 0.23
N GLN A 155 8.11 24.25 0.47
CA GLN A 155 7.78 22.88 0.12
C GLN A 155 8.12 21.89 1.23
N ASN A 156 7.18 20.99 1.57
CA ASN A 156 7.43 19.91 2.53
C ASN A 156 7.87 20.43 3.92
N VAL A 157 7.23 21.50 4.41
CA VAL A 157 7.54 22.12 5.72
C VAL A 157 6.36 21.96 6.67
N HIS A 158 6.62 21.53 7.90
CA HIS A 158 5.61 21.51 8.97
C HIS A 158 5.75 22.74 9.85
N PHE A 159 4.72 23.58 9.91
CA PHE A 159 4.60 24.73 10.81
C PHE A 159 3.74 24.34 12.04
N THR A 160 4.28 24.46 13.25
CA THR A 160 3.57 24.04 14.47
C THR A 160 3.92 24.81 15.74
N ASP A 161 3.06 24.66 16.75
CA ASP A 161 3.20 25.16 18.13
C ASP A 161 3.40 26.68 18.21
N LEU A 162 2.50 27.46 17.60
CA LEU A 162 2.52 28.92 17.66
C LEU A 162 1.47 29.45 18.65
N ASN A 163 1.71 29.27 19.96
CA ASN A 163 0.78 29.67 21.03
C ASN A 163 -0.69 29.25 20.75
N PRO A 164 -0.98 27.94 20.58
CA PRO A 164 -2.31 27.46 20.15
C PRO A 164 -3.46 27.93 21.04
N GLN A 165 -3.19 28.22 22.32
CA GLN A 165 -4.18 28.66 23.30
C GLN A 165 -4.62 30.13 23.17
N TYR A 166 -3.95 30.94 22.34
CA TYR A 166 -4.22 32.37 22.23
C TYR A 166 -4.55 32.81 20.80
N ILE A 167 -5.71 33.45 20.62
CA ILE A 167 -5.97 34.28 19.44
C ILE A 167 -4.96 35.43 19.47
N TRP A 168 -4.40 35.77 18.30
CA TRP A 168 -3.23 36.64 18.14
C TRP A 168 -1.92 36.08 18.71
N GLY A 169 -1.90 34.81 19.13
CA GLY A 169 -0.70 34.15 19.62
C GLY A 169 0.34 33.80 18.55
N GLY A 170 -0.06 33.83 17.28
CA GLY A 170 0.81 33.62 16.12
C GLY A 170 0.03 33.21 14.87
N ASP A 171 0.52 33.62 13.70
CA ASP A 171 0.10 33.08 12.41
C ASP A 171 1.27 32.36 11.75
N ALA A 172 1.02 31.23 11.06
CA ALA A 172 2.11 30.46 10.46
C ALA A 172 2.68 31.13 9.21
N LEU A 173 1.85 31.53 8.25
CA LEU A 173 2.27 32.26 7.04
C LEU A 173 1.43 33.52 6.80
N THR A 174 2.10 34.66 6.72
CA THR A 174 1.49 35.97 6.49
C THR A 174 2.01 36.60 5.20
N LEU A 175 1.13 36.86 4.23
CA LEU A 175 1.47 37.40 2.91
C LEU A 175 0.89 38.81 2.75
N VAL A 176 1.74 39.83 2.66
CA VAL A 176 1.30 41.24 2.64
C VAL A 176 2.11 42.04 1.64
N GLY A 177 1.54 42.39 0.49
CA GLY A 177 2.31 43.11 -0.53
C GLY A 177 3.36 42.19 -1.18
N THR A 178 2.91 41.08 -1.75
CA THR A 178 3.76 40.03 -2.33
C THR A 178 3.32 39.62 -3.72
N ASP A 179 4.10 38.78 -4.40
CA ASP A 179 3.66 38.11 -5.64
C ASP A 179 4.43 36.79 -5.88
N MET A 180 3.86 35.86 -6.64
CA MET A 180 4.50 34.59 -7.01
C MET A 180 4.97 33.77 -5.81
N VAL A 181 4.01 33.30 -5.01
CA VAL A 181 4.26 32.45 -3.83
C VAL A 181 3.66 31.07 -4.04
N TRP A 182 4.44 30.02 -3.78
CA TRP A 182 3.97 28.63 -3.84
C TRP A 182 4.19 27.91 -2.52
N ILE A 183 3.10 27.41 -1.95
CA ILE A 183 3.05 26.69 -0.68
C ILE A 183 2.58 25.27 -0.99
N ASP A 184 3.49 24.29 -0.87
CA ASP A 184 3.28 22.94 -1.39
C ASP A 184 3.70 21.84 -0.41
N HIS A 185 2.86 20.81 -0.21
CA HIS A 185 3.18 19.71 0.72
C HIS A 185 3.52 20.16 2.15
N CYS A 186 3.08 21.35 2.57
CA CYS A 186 3.24 21.82 3.93
C CYS A 186 2.19 21.22 4.85
N LYS A 187 2.53 21.09 6.15
CA LYS A 187 1.58 20.78 7.22
C LYS A 187 1.46 21.98 8.15
N PHE A 188 0.25 22.28 8.60
CA PHE A 188 -0.04 23.31 9.59
C PHE A 188 -0.82 22.68 10.74
N SER A 189 -0.35 22.88 11.98
CA SER A 189 -1.04 22.38 13.18
C SER A 189 -0.74 23.27 14.39
N LEU A 190 -1.60 23.27 15.41
CA LEU A 190 -1.33 23.93 16.71
C LEU A 190 -0.90 25.40 16.56
N VAL A 191 -1.61 26.16 15.73
CA VAL A 191 -1.40 27.59 15.50
C VAL A 191 -2.41 28.38 16.33
N GLY A 192 -2.00 29.48 16.98
CA GLY A 192 -2.91 30.29 17.80
C GLY A 192 -4.00 30.99 16.99
N ARG A 193 -3.65 31.47 15.78
CA ARG A 193 -4.58 32.12 14.87
C ARG A 193 -4.42 31.58 13.44
N GLN A 194 -4.12 32.41 12.43
CA GLN A 194 -4.23 32.01 11.03
C GLN A 194 -3.14 31.01 10.64
N MET A 195 -3.50 29.89 10.03
CA MET A 195 -2.50 29.03 9.38
C MET A 195 -1.94 29.73 8.12
N ILE A 196 -2.80 30.36 7.33
CA ILE A 196 -2.39 31.25 6.23
C ILE A 196 -3.26 32.50 6.22
N VAL A 197 -2.63 33.67 6.10
CA VAL A 197 -3.35 34.96 5.99
C VAL A 197 -2.74 35.84 4.91
N THR A 198 -3.61 36.49 4.12
CA THR A 198 -3.22 37.65 3.33
C THR A 198 -3.62 38.93 4.06
N GLY A 199 -2.73 39.92 4.05
CA GLY A 199 -3.01 41.24 4.61
C GLY A 199 -3.97 42.02 3.72
N TYR A 200 -4.10 43.32 3.97
CA TYR A 200 -4.90 44.21 3.12
C TYR A 200 -4.19 44.58 1.82
N GLU A 201 -2.87 44.57 1.80
CA GLU A 201 -2.10 44.73 0.56
C GLU A 201 -2.13 43.46 -0.28
N GLN A 202 -2.04 43.60 -1.60
CA GLN A 202 -2.05 42.50 -2.55
C GLN A 202 -0.98 41.43 -2.21
N ALA A 203 -1.40 40.17 -2.01
CA ALA A 203 -0.51 39.01 -1.96
C ALA A 203 -0.17 38.47 -3.36
N GLY A 204 -0.89 38.92 -4.39
CA GLY A 204 -0.58 38.68 -5.80
C GLY A 204 -0.98 37.27 -6.23
N ARG A 205 -0.11 36.60 -6.98
CA ARG A 205 -0.31 35.22 -7.45
C ARG A 205 0.18 34.22 -6.41
N VAL A 206 -0.75 33.46 -5.85
CA VAL A 206 -0.47 32.46 -4.80
C VAL A 206 -1.05 31.11 -5.20
N THR A 207 -0.25 30.04 -5.10
CA THR A 207 -0.72 28.66 -5.22
C THR A 207 -0.48 27.92 -3.91
N ILE A 208 -1.55 27.37 -3.34
CA ILE A 208 -1.58 26.56 -2.12
C ILE A 208 -1.99 25.15 -2.55
N SER A 209 -1.03 24.24 -2.62
CA SER A 209 -1.25 22.90 -3.17
C SER A 209 -0.77 21.75 -2.30
N ASN A 210 -1.53 20.65 -2.25
CA ASN A 210 -1.11 19.41 -1.58
C ASN A 210 -0.75 19.58 -0.09
N ASN A 211 -1.28 20.59 0.59
CA ASN A 211 -0.99 20.85 2.00
C ASN A 211 -1.97 20.11 2.92
N GLU A 212 -1.57 19.91 4.16
CA GLU A 212 -2.41 19.42 5.26
C GLU A 212 -2.66 20.57 6.26
N PHE A 213 -3.92 20.89 6.47
CA PHE A 213 -4.38 21.81 7.52
C PHE A 213 -5.03 20.95 8.61
N ASP A 214 -4.25 20.67 9.65
CA ASP A 214 -4.63 19.82 10.77
C ASP A 214 -5.14 20.71 11.92
N GLY A 215 -6.46 20.78 12.05
CA GLY A 215 -7.12 21.66 13.00
C GLY A 215 -7.31 21.08 14.40
N VAL A 216 -6.84 19.86 14.68
CA VAL A 216 -6.96 19.25 16.01
C VAL A 216 -6.23 20.10 17.04
N THR A 217 -6.97 20.60 18.05
CA THR A 217 -6.43 21.46 19.11
C THR A 217 -7.17 21.25 20.44
N GLU A 218 -6.46 21.43 21.56
CA GLU A 218 -7.09 21.44 22.89
C GLU A 218 -7.71 22.81 23.23
N TRP A 219 -7.43 23.84 22.41
CA TRP A 219 -7.90 25.21 22.58
C TRP A 219 -8.53 25.70 21.30
N SER A 220 -9.86 25.75 21.25
CA SER A 220 -10.57 26.26 20.06
C SER A 220 -11.53 27.40 20.39
N ALA A 221 -11.60 28.38 19.48
CA ALA A 221 -12.56 29.48 19.57
C ALA A 221 -14.03 29.00 19.49
N SER A 222 -14.25 27.82 18.90
CA SER A 222 -15.54 27.14 18.76
C SER A 222 -15.86 26.18 19.92
N CYS A 223 -14.96 25.98 20.87
CA CYS A 223 -15.16 25.11 22.04
C CYS A 223 -15.51 23.64 21.70
N ASN A 224 -14.98 23.14 20.58
CA ASN A 224 -15.25 21.80 20.04
C ASN A 224 -13.97 21.02 19.65
N ASN A 225 -12.79 21.52 20.01
CA ASN A 225 -11.46 21.00 19.62
C ASN A 225 -11.06 21.17 18.15
N ASP A 226 -11.86 21.89 17.36
CA ASP A 226 -11.56 22.18 15.96
C ASP A 226 -11.05 23.62 15.76
N HIS A 227 -9.94 23.78 15.05
CA HIS A 227 -9.33 25.10 14.81
C HIS A 227 -10.21 26.00 13.94
N TYR A 228 -10.46 27.24 14.38
CA TYR A 228 -11.34 28.18 13.65
C TYR A 228 -10.61 29.07 12.64
N TRP A 229 -9.30 29.27 12.81
CA TRP A 229 -8.55 30.30 12.11
C TRP A 229 -7.67 29.67 11.02
N THR A 230 -8.29 29.06 10.02
CA THR A 230 -7.52 28.27 9.03
C THR A 230 -6.89 29.16 7.96
N MET A 231 -7.70 29.78 7.10
CA MET A 231 -7.25 30.58 5.95
C MET A 231 -8.06 31.86 5.80
N LEU A 232 -7.39 33.02 5.84
CA LEU A 232 -8.01 34.32 5.72
C LEU A 232 -7.45 35.12 4.54
N PHE A 233 -8.29 35.40 3.54
CA PHE A 233 -7.86 36.10 2.33
C PHE A 233 -8.58 37.45 2.15
N LEU A 234 -7.84 38.54 2.30
CA LEU A 234 -8.36 39.91 2.36
C LEU A 234 -7.64 40.91 1.42
N GLY A 235 -6.63 40.45 0.68
CA GLY A 235 -5.75 41.33 -0.08
C GLY A 235 -6.43 42.09 -1.21
N ASP A 236 -5.90 43.27 -1.49
CA ASP A 236 -6.44 44.23 -2.47
C ASP A 236 -6.67 43.62 -3.87
N SER A 237 -5.79 42.72 -4.31
CA SER A 237 -5.90 42.06 -5.63
C SER A 237 -5.28 40.66 -5.66
N ASP A 238 -5.83 39.75 -4.86
CA ASP A 238 -5.29 38.40 -4.70
C ASP A 238 -5.77 37.45 -5.81
N LYS A 239 -4.85 36.60 -6.28
CA LYS A 239 -5.10 35.54 -7.27
C LYS A 239 -4.65 34.21 -6.67
N ILE A 240 -5.60 33.45 -6.12
CA ILE A 240 -5.32 32.28 -5.28
C ILE A 240 -5.76 30.98 -5.95
N THR A 241 -4.85 30.02 -6.07
CA THR A 241 -5.18 28.64 -6.43
C THR A 241 -5.08 27.78 -5.18
N LEU A 242 -6.20 27.20 -4.76
CA LEU A 242 -6.28 26.25 -3.66
C LEU A 242 -6.54 24.86 -4.26
N SER A 243 -5.53 23.99 -4.29
CA SER A 243 -5.66 22.70 -5.00
C SER A 243 -5.13 21.48 -4.25
N ASN A 244 -5.90 20.39 -4.24
CA ASN A 244 -5.50 19.11 -3.64
C ASN A 244 -5.08 19.19 -2.16
N ASN A 245 -5.55 20.19 -1.40
CA ASN A 245 -5.27 20.28 0.03
C ASN A 245 -6.18 19.36 0.82
N TYR A 246 -5.69 18.88 1.96
CA TYR A 246 -6.48 18.20 2.97
C TYR A 246 -6.71 19.14 4.15
N ILE A 247 -7.96 19.48 4.42
CA ILE A 247 -8.39 20.38 5.48
C ILE A 247 -9.30 19.59 6.41
N HIS A 248 -8.92 19.45 7.68
CA HIS A 248 -9.70 18.63 8.62
C HIS A 248 -9.66 19.12 10.05
N ASP A 249 -10.71 18.75 10.79
CA ASP A 249 -10.88 19.11 12.21
C ASP A 249 -10.82 20.63 12.39
N THR A 250 -11.46 21.37 11.47
CA THR A 250 -11.55 22.84 11.51
C THR A 250 -12.99 23.29 11.69
N SER A 251 -13.20 24.50 12.23
CA SER A 251 -14.54 25.02 12.55
C SER A 251 -14.89 26.33 11.82
N GLY A 252 -13.97 26.88 11.03
CA GLY A 252 -14.19 28.16 10.38
C GLY A 252 -13.06 28.57 9.45
N ARG A 253 -13.37 29.56 8.60
CA ARG A 253 -12.41 30.20 7.69
C ARG A 253 -11.60 29.19 6.88
N SER A 254 -12.27 28.18 6.33
CA SER A 254 -11.64 27.09 5.58
C SER A 254 -12.11 27.06 4.12
N PRO A 255 -11.92 28.12 3.30
CA PRO A 255 -11.34 29.43 3.60
C PRO A 255 -12.37 30.55 3.83
N LYS A 256 -11.94 31.67 4.45
CA LYS A 256 -12.64 32.96 4.36
C LYS A 256 -12.05 33.81 3.22
N VAL A 257 -12.91 34.34 2.35
CA VAL A 257 -12.50 35.07 1.14
C VAL A 257 -13.29 36.37 1.00
N GLY A 258 -12.61 37.52 0.89
CA GLY A 258 -13.25 38.82 0.68
C GLY A 258 -13.68 39.53 1.96
N GLY A 259 -14.46 40.60 1.80
CA GLY A 259 -14.85 41.54 2.85
C GLY A 259 -13.97 42.78 2.93
N SER A 260 -13.00 42.93 2.01
CA SER A 260 -12.18 44.14 1.86
C SER A 260 -11.72 44.32 0.41
N GLY A 261 -10.74 43.55 -0.06
CA GLY A 261 -10.15 43.64 -1.40
C GLY A 261 -10.82 42.76 -2.46
N ASP A 262 -10.23 42.73 -3.66
CA ASP A 262 -10.68 41.93 -4.79
C ASP A 262 -9.90 40.61 -4.90
N ILE A 263 -10.53 39.49 -4.52
CA ILE A 263 -9.89 38.18 -4.50
C ILE A 263 -10.51 37.26 -5.55
N THR A 264 -9.67 36.69 -6.41
CA THR A 264 -10.08 35.64 -7.37
C THR A 264 -9.48 34.31 -6.93
N MET A 265 -10.33 33.35 -6.56
CA MET A 265 -9.90 32.06 -6.03
C MET A 265 -10.41 30.89 -6.87
N HIS A 266 -9.52 29.96 -7.20
CA HIS A 266 -9.85 28.65 -7.77
C HIS A 266 -9.63 27.56 -6.71
N ALA A 267 -10.72 27.03 -6.17
CA ALA A 267 -10.72 25.91 -5.24
C ALA A 267 -11.04 24.61 -5.99
N VAL A 268 -10.01 23.77 -6.19
CA VAL A 268 -10.12 22.56 -7.01
C VAL A 268 -9.53 21.31 -6.37
N ASN A 269 -10.29 20.21 -6.36
CA ASN A 269 -9.84 18.89 -5.89
C ASN A 269 -9.35 18.84 -4.43
N ASN A 270 -9.75 19.79 -3.58
CA ASN A 270 -9.44 19.73 -2.15
C ASN A 270 -10.41 18.79 -1.43
N TYR A 271 -9.99 18.34 -0.26
CA TYR A 271 -10.81 17.52 0.61
C TYR A 271 -10.97 18.18 1.98
N TRP A 272 -12.23 18.37 2.36
CA TRP A 272 -12.67 18.81 3.67
C TRP A 272 -13.24 17.62 4.45
N TYR A 273 -12.82 17.45 5.70
CA TYR A 273 -13.26 16.36 6.57
C TYR A 273 -13.46 16.79 8.01
N SER A 274 -14.51 16.29 8.66
CA SER A 274 -14.71 16.47 10.11
C SER A 274 -14.64 17.95 10.47
N GLU A 275 -15.60 18.75 9.99
CA GLU A 275 -15.66 20.17 10.33
C GLU A 275 -16.90 20.47 11.18
N GLY A 276 -16.70 20.59 12.50
CA GLY A 276 -17.74 20.93 13.48
C GLY A 276 -18.14 22.41 13.47
N GLY A 277 -18.18 23.03 12.29
CA GLY A 277 -18.44 24.46 12.07
C GLY A 277 -18.75 24.78 10.61
N HIS A 278 -17.95 25.62 9.96
CA HIS A 278 -18.13 25.95 8.54
C HIS A 278 -16.85 26.01 7.73
N ALA A 279 -16.95 25.65 6.44
CA ALA A 279 -15.84 25.73 5.48
C ALA A 279 -15.75 27.13 4.84
N PHE A 280 -16.52 27.36 3.77
CA PHE A 280 -16.43 28.58 2.97
C PHE A 280 -17.20 29.75 3.60
N ASP A 281 -16.52 30.89 3.73
CA ASP A 281 -17.11 32.18 4.09
C ASP A 281 -16.70 33.25 3.07
N VAL A 282 -17.54 33.49 2.06
CA VAL A 282 -17.23 34.36 0.91
C VAL A 282 -18.02 35.65 0.99
N HIS A 283 -17.32 36.78 1.02
CA HIS A 283 -17.88 38.13 1.15
C HIS A 283 -17.60 38.98 -0.09
N GLU A 284 -18.07 40.22 -0.08
CA GLU A 284 -17.86 41.24 -1.13
C GLU A 284 -16.39 41.30 -1.56
N GLY A 285 -16.16 41.40 -2.87
CA GLY A 285 -14.83 41.34 -3.48
C GLY A 285 -14.29 39.91 -3.73
N GLY A 286 -14.88 38.88 -3.11
CA GLY A 286 -14.54 37.48 -3.36
C GLY A 286 -15.20 36.91 -4.61
N LYS A 287 -14.40 36.38 -5.55
CA LYS A 287 -14.84 35.62 -6.74
C LYS A 287 -14.27 34.21 -6.70
N VAL A 288 -15.11 33.21 -6.41
CA VAL A 288 -14.64 31.85 -6.10
C VAL A 288 -15.23 30.82 -7.06
N LEU A 289 -14.36 30.12 -7.79
CA LEU A 289 -14.71 28.91 -8.56
C LEU A 289 -14.41 27.67 -7.71
N ILE A 290 -15.44 26.87 -7.41
CA ILE A 290 -15.37 25.68 -6.57
C ILE A 290 -15.72 24.46 -7.42
N GLU A 291 -14.76 23.60 -7.75
CA GLU A 291 -14.98 22.43 -8.61
C GLU A 291 -14.20 21.18 -8.18
N GLY A 292 -14.79 19.99 -8.37
CA GLY A 292 -14.13 18.71 -8.14
C GLY A 292 -13.68 18.45 -6.70
N ASN A 293 -14.15 19.23 -5.73
CA ASN A 293 -13.82 19.05 -4.32
C ASN A 293 -14.69 17.99 -3.65
N ILE A 294 -14.23 17.47 -2.52
CA ILE A 294 -15.00 16.55 -1.68
C ILE A 294 -15.15 17.19 -0.30
N MET A 295 -16.38 17.29 0.20
CA MET A 295 -16.72 17.75 1.54
C MET A 295 -17.43 16.62 2.25
N GLN A 296 -16.81 16.09 3.30
CA GLN A 296 -17.33 14.98 4.08
C GLN A 296 -17.42 15.37 5.55
N GLU A 297 -18.56 15.12 6.20
CA GLU A 297 -18.73 15.45 7.63
C GLU A 297 -18.45 16.94 7.91
N VAL A 298 -18.90 17.81 7.00
CA VAL A 298 -18.79 19.27 7.14
C VAL A 298 -20.15 19.83 7.53
N ASP A 299 -20.29 20.38 8.73
CA ASP A 299 -21.58 20.85 9.25
C ASP A 299 -22.18 21.96 8.37
N THR A 300 -21.37 22.93 7.94
CA THR A 300 -21.78 24.03 7.07
C THR A 300 -20.77 24.22 5.93
N PRO A 301 -20.95 23.55 4.77
CA PRO A 301 -20.04 23.68 3.63
C PRO A 301 -19.84 25.11 3.13
N ILE A 302 -20.88 25.94 3.24
CA ILE A 302 -20.81 27.36 2.91
C ILE A 302 -21.78 28.13 3.80
N THR A 303 -21.33 29.24 4.38
CA THR A 303 -22.12 30.02 5.35
C THR A 303 -23.35 30.67 4.71
N GLU A 304 -24.44 30.83 5.46
CA GLU A 304 -25.59 31.62 5.00
C GLU A 304 -25.23 33.10 4.79
N SER A 305 -24.26 33.62 5.56
CA SER A 305 -23.74 34.97 5.39
C SER A 305 -23.11 35.17 4.02
N THR A 306 -22.59 34.11 3.39
CA THR A 306 -22.08 34.19 2.02
C THR A 306 -23.15 34.61 1.03
N ALA A 307 -24.40 34.15 1.21
CA ALA A 307 -25.51 34.48 0.31
C ALA A 307 -25.92 35.97 0.39
N SER A 308 -25.70 36.61 1.54
CA SER A 308 -26.00 38.03 1.76
C SER A 308 -24.77 38.94 1.76
N GLY A 309 -23.56 38.36 1.79
CA GLY A 309 -22.29 39.04 1.98
C GLY A 309 -21.70 39.67 0.73
N GLY A 310 -22.33 39.52 -0.44
CA GLY A 310 -21.91 40.17 -1.69
C GLY A 310 -20.79 39.46 -2.47
N GLY A 311 -20.39 38.25 -2.05
CA GLY A 311 -19.45 37.41 -2.80
C GLY A 311 -20.05 36.81 -4.08
N SER A 312 -19.20 36.53 -5.07
CA SER A 312 -19.59 35.90 -6.33
C SER A 312 -19.02 34.48 -6.42
N ILE A 313 -19.89 33.48 -6.61
CA ILE A 313 -19.52 32.07 -6.53
C ILE A 313 -20.04 31.28 -7.73
N PHE A 314 -19.20 30.37 -8.21
CA PHE A 314 -19.60 29.31 -9.13
C PHE A 314 -19.18 27.96 -8.56
N ASN A 315 -20.12 27.16 -8.06
CA ASN A 315 -19.83 25.91 -7.34
C ASN A 315 -20.29 24.62 -8.06
N VAL A 316 -20.56 24.71 -9.36
CA VAL A 316 -20.82 23.58 -10.25
C VAL A 316 -21.87 22.59 -9.68
N PRO A 317 -23.10 23.04 -9.40
CA PRO A 317 -24.13 22.22 -8.72
C PRO A 317 -24.61 21.00 -9.51
N GLY A 318 -24.21 20.87 -10.78
CA GLY A 318 -24.57 19.74 -11.62
C GLY A 318 -23.98 19.83 -13.03
N SER A 319 -24.31 18.85 -13.86
CA SER A 319 -23.74 18.68 -15.21
C SER A 319 -24.06 19.84 -16.17
N SER A 320 -25.19 20.52 -16.02
CA SER A 320 -25.53 21.71 -16.82
C SER A 320 -24.63 22.90 -16.49
N ALA A 321 -24.36 23.14 -15.20
CA ALA A 321 -23.42 24.16 -14.76
C ALA A 321 -21.98 23.81 -15.17
N ALA A 322 -21.60 22.53 -15.07
CA ALA A 322 -20.30 22.03 -15.52
C ALA A 322 -20.00 22.37 -17.00
N ALA A 323 -21.00 22.19 -17.88
CA ALA A 323 -20.87 22.49 -19.31
C ALA A 323 -20.64 23.98 -19.61
N THR A 324 -21.15 24.88 -18.75
CA THR A 324 -21.02 26.35 -18.92
C THR A 324 -19.56 26.79 -18.90
N CYS A 325 -18.72 26.10 -18.15
CA CYS A 325 -17.29 26.40 -18.06
C CYS A 325 -16.54 26.29 -19.40
N SER A 326 -17.01 25.45 -20.32
CA SER A 326 -16.32 25.24 -21.61
C SER A 326 -16.17 26.51 -22.44
N GLU A 327 -17.12 27.44 -22.35
CA GLU A 327 -17.09 28.71 -23.07
C GLU A 327 -16.07 29.70 -22.49
N TYR A 328 -15.85 29.67 -21.17
CA TYR A 328 -15.02 30.65 -20.47
C TYR A 328 -13.60 30.16 -20.21
N ILE A 329 -13.45 28.91 -19.76
CA ILE A 329 -12.16 28.33 -19.33
C ILE A 329 -11.65 27.22 -20.28
N GLY A 330 -12.33 26.98 -21.40
CA GLY A 330 -11.91 26.03 -22.43
C GLY A 330 -12.08 24.55 -22.08
N ARG A 331 -12.73 24.23 -20.96
CA ARG A 331 -13.09 22.87 -20.53
C ARG A 331 -14.34 22.86 -19.65
N GLU A 332 -14.99 21.70 -19.54
CA GLU A 332 -16.04 21.51 -18.53
C GLU A 332 -15.45 21.55 -17.11
N CYS A 333 -16.20 22.13 -16.17
CA CYS A 333 -15.88 22.06 -14.75
C CYS A 333 -16.26 20.70 -14.16
N GLN A 334 -15.72 20.34 -12.99
CA GLN A 334 -16.10 19.12 -12.27
C GLN A 334 -17.06 19.43 -11.11
N VAL A 335 -18.07 18.57 -10.93
CA VAL A 335 -19.06 18.68 -9.84
C VAL A 335 -18.39 18.33 -8.50
N ASN A 336 -18.75 19.05 -7.44
CA ASN A 336 -18.29 18.76 -6.07
C ASN A 336 -19.07 17.59 -5.46
N SER A 337 -18.43 16.79 -4.61
CA SER A 337 -19.06 15.72 -3.84
C SER A 337 -19.31 16.17 -2.41
N ILE A 338 -20.57 16.10 -1.97
CA ILE A 338 -21.00 16.47 -0.63
C ILE A 338 -21.52 15.19 0.04
N VAL A 339 -20.88 14.75 1.11
CA VAL A 339 -21.13 13.47 1.79
C VAL A 339 -21.33 13.74 3.28
N ASP A 340 -22.44 13.29 3.87
CA ASP A 340 -22.69 13.45 5.32
C ASP A 340 -22.42 14.87 5.85
N SER A 341 -22.72 15.88 5.04
CA SER A 341 -22.43 17.29 5.30
C SER A 341 -23.72 18.11 5.21
N GLY A 342 -23.68 19.36 5.68
CA GLY A 342 -24.78 20.31 5.56
C GLY A 342 -25.13 20.69 4.13
N ASP A 343 -26.15 21.53 3.99
CA ASP A 343 -26.62 21.98 2.68
C ASP A 343 -25.52 22.74 1.91
N PHE A 344 -25.41 22.45 0.61
CA PHE A 344 -24.54 23.19 -0.30
C PHE A 344 -25.38 23.85 -1.42
N PRO A 345 -25.85 25.10 -1.21
CA PRO A 345 -26.72 25.80 -2.16
C PRO A 345 -26.08 25.96 -3.54
N SER A 346 -26.91 26.06 -4.57
CA SER A 346 -26.44 26.24 -5.96
C SER A 346 -26.05 27.69 -6.24
N TYR A 347 -24.79 27.91 -6.64
CA TYR A 347 -24.26 29.19 -7.07
C TYR A 347 -23.66 29.07 -8.48
N THR A 348 -24.12 29.90 -9.41
CA THR A 348 -23.75 29.81 -10.84
C THR A 348 -23.42 31.19 -11.43
N ALA A 349 -22.75 32.05 -10.67
CA ALA A 349 -22.40 33.40 -11.09
C ALA A 349 -21.29 33.36 -12.17
N THR A 350 -21.61 33.74 -13.42
CA THR A 350 -20.71 33.59 -14.58
C THR A 350 -19.65 34.69 -14.70
N ASP A 351 -19.78 35.78 -13.95
CA ASP A 351 -18.73 36.78 -13.77
C ASP A 351 -17.50 36.19 -13.06
N VAL A 352 -17.68 35.15 -12.23
CA VAL A 352 -16.58 34.32 -11.73
C VAL A 352 -15.84 33.68 -12.89
N LEU A 353 -16.54 32.96 -13.77
CA LEU A 353 -15.92 32.28 -14.91
C LEU A 353 -15.20 33.25 -15.86
N SER A 354 -15.79 34.44 -16.05
CA SER A 354 -15.18 35.51 -16.85
C SER A 354 -13.85 35.99 -16.25
N ALA A 355 -13.72 36.01 -14.91
CA ALA A 355 -12.47 36.36 -14.25
C ALA A 355 -11.36 35.30 -14.43
N PHE A 356 -11.70 34.10 -14.91
CA PHE A 356 -10.76 33.01 -15.21
C PHE A 356 -10.47 32.84 -16.71
N ALA A 357 -11.08 33.64 -17.59
CA ALA A 357 -10.94 33.49 -19.04
C ALA A 357 -9.49 33.71 -19.53
N ASP A 358 -8.75 34.65 -18.92
CA ASP A 358 -7.35 34.94 -19.26
C ASP A 358 -6.34 33.97 -18.60
N VAL A 359 -6.80 33.09 -17.72
CA VAL A 359 -5.97 32.14 -16.92
C VAL A 359 -5.94 30.74 -17.56
N ALA A 360 -6.76 30.52 -18.59
CA ALA A 360 -6.98 29.22 -19.24
C ALA A 360 -5.74 28.61 -19.93
N GLU A 361 -4.63 29.35 -20.08
CA GLU A 361 -3.40 28.82 -20.70
C GLU A 361 -2.54 27.94 -19.76
N ASN A 362 -2.65 28.06 -18.42
CA ASN A 362 -1.86 27.24 -17.49
C ASN A 362 -2.70 26.17 -16.77
N LYS A 363 -2.86 25.05 -17.48
CA LYS A 363 -3.58 23.80 -17.16
C LYS A 363 -3.45 23.30 -15.71
N THR A 364 -4.31 23.74 -14.80
CA THR A 364 -4.69 22.91 -13.64
C THR A 364 -5.70 21.87 -14.16
N THR A 365 -5.22 20.68 -14.53
CA THR A 365 -6.07 19.59 -15.02
C THR A 365 -6.92 19.05 -13.88
N CYS A 366 -8.24 19.27 -13.96
CA CYS A 366 -9.22 18.65 -13.09
C CYS A 366 -9.48 17.21 -13.59
N GLU A 367 -8.53 16.31 -13.37
CA GLU A 367 -8.84 14.86 -13.32
C GLU A 367 -9.20 14.57 -11.85
N LEU A 368 -10.45 14.18 -11.58
CA LEU A 368 -10.89 13.72 -10.26
C LEU A 368 -9.95 12.60 -9.77
N ARG A 369 -9.04 12.92 -8.84
CA ARG A 369 -8.46 11.92 -7.94
C ARG A 369 -9.56 11.58 -6.94
N ARG A 370 -9.97 10.30 -6.88
CA ARG A 370 -10.84 9.84 -5.79
C ARG A 370 -10.09 10.04 -4.48
N TYR A 371 -10.60 10.93 -3.64
CA TYR A 371 -10.23 10.96 -2.23
C TYR A 371 -10.83 9.70 -1.56
N ASP A 372 -10.03 9.04 -0.72
CA ASP A 372 -10.41 7.82 0.00
C ASP A 372 -10.21 8.06 1.50
N PRO A 373 -11.30 8.14 2.29
CA PRO A 373 -11.32 8.51 3.71
C PRO A 373 -10.70 7.49 4.67
N SER A 374 -9.93 6.52 4.17
CA SER A 374 -9.26 5.49 4.98
C SER A 374 -7.77 5.74 5.27
N ILE A 375 -7.23 6.93 4.97
CA ILE A 375 -5.81 7.27 5.19
C ILE A 375 -5.63 8.02 6.52
N PRO A 376 -4.90 7.48 7.51
CA PRO A 376 -4.37 8.29 8.61
C PRO A 376 -3.17 9.11 8.11
N ASN A 377 -3.20 10.43 8.33
CA ASN A 377 -2.12 11.35 8.00
C ASN A 377 -0.90 11.12 8.89
N ASN A 378 0.09 10.40 8.38
CA ASN A 378 1.47 10.60 8.81
C ASN A 378 2.25 11.14 7.62
N GLY A 379 2.61 12.42 7.68
CA GLY A 379 3.69 13.09 6.94
C GLY A 379 3.77 12.79 5.44
N MET A 380 3.45 13.79 4.61
CA MET A 380 3.52 13.69 3.15
C MET A 380 4.89 14.06 2.55
N PRO A 381 5.84 13.11 2.46
CA PRO A 381 6.79 13.07 1.36
C PRO A 381 6.71 11.69 0.69
N PHE A 382 5.60 11.37 0.02
CA PHE A 382 5.43 10.03 -0.60
C PHE A 382 4.64 10.00 -1.93
N ILE A 383 4.43 11.14 -2.60
CA ILE A 383 3.50 11.17 -3.75
C ILE A 383 4.12 10.64 -5.07
N MET A 384 5.43 10.53 -5.21
CA MET A 384 6.04 9.87 -6.39
C MET A 384 6.27 8.36 -6.20
N ALA A 385 6.37 7.86 -4.96
CA ALA A 385 6.50 6.43 -4.69
C ALA A 385 5.13 5.70 -4.57
N GLN A 386 4.05 6.41 -4.23
CA GLN A 386 2.70 5.84 -4.04
C GLN A 386 2.03 5.26 -5.30
N ARG A 387 2.61 5.40 -6.50
CA ARG A 387 2.07 4.73 -7.70
C ARG A 387 2.46 3.25 -7.81
N LEU A 388 3.39 2.77 -6.97
CA LEU A 388 3.85 1.39 -6.95
C LEU A 388 3.54 0.63 -5.65
N PHE A 389 3.20 1.32 -4.55
CA PHE A 389 2.97 0.70 -3.24
C PHE A 389 1.51 0.83 -2.78
N PRO A 390 0.86 -0.27 -2.33
CA PRO A 390 -0.53 -0.30 -1.87
C PRO A 390 -0.70 0.41 -0.52
N LYS A 391 -1.92 0.84 -0.22
CA LYS A 391 -2.32 1.25 1.13
C LYS A 391 -2.26 0.05 2.06
N LEU A 392 -1.32 0.06 3.01
CA LEU A 392 -1.16 -0.97 4.04
C LEU A 392 -1.70 -0.41 5.36
N THR A 393 -2.66 -1.11 5.99
CA THR A 393 -3.07 -0.83 7.38
C THR A 393 -2.07 -1.38 8.41
N ALA A 394 -1.13 -2.21 7.95
CA ALA A 394 -0.04 -2.76 8.75
C ALA A 394 1.09 -1.74 9.00
N THR A 395 1.75 -1.85 10.16
CA THR A 395 2.90 -0.99 10.50
C THR A 395 4.08 -1.23 9.55
N PRO A 396 5.01 -0.26 9.39
CA PRO A 396 6.22 -0.45 8.57
C PRO A 396 7.03 -1.69 8.97
N LEU A 397 7.06 -2.02 10.27
CA LEU A 397 7.71 -3.23 10.77
C LEU A 397 6.98 -4.51 10.32
N GLN A 398 5.64 -4.53 10.37
CA GLN A 398 4.82 -5.64 9.89
C GLN A 398 4.97 -5.81 8.36
N ALA A 399 4.95 -4.72 7.61
CA ALA A 399 5.16 -4.71 6.17
C ALA A 399 6.54 -5.24 5.78
N THR A 400 7.59 -4.82 6.49
CA THR A 400 8.96 -5.29 6.26
C THR A 400 9.12 -6.76 6.65
N ALA A 401 8.51 -7.21 7.74
CA ALA A 401 8.52 -8.62 8.14
C ALA A 401 7.77 -9.51 7.14
N TYR A 402 6.69 -9.02 6.56
CA TYR A 402 5.95 -9.72 5.52
C TYR A 402 6.72 -9.77 4.19
N LEU A 403 7.10 -8.62 3.62
CA LEU A 403 7.76 -8.55 2.31
C LEU A 403 9.21 -9.06 2.36
N GLY A 404 10.00 -8.56 3.32
CA GLY A 404 11.41 -8.90 3.48
C GLY A 404 11.66 -10.21 4.22
N GLY A 405 10.75 -10.62 5.11
CA GLY A 405 10.86 -11.88 5.85
C GLY A 405 10.15 -13.04 5.16
N ILE A 406 8.85 -12.93 4.90
CA ILE A 406 8.05 -14.02 4.34
C ILE A 406 8.22 -14.12 2.81
N ALA A 407 7.92 -13.06 2.06
CA ALA A 407 7.90 -13.11 0.59
C ALA A 407 9.30 -13.33 -0.01
N LEU A 408 10.32 -12.61 0.47
CA LEU A 408 11.70 -12.74 -0.01
C LEU A 408 12.32 -14.12 0.32
N PHE A 409 12.37 -14.50 1.60
CA PHE A 409 13.17 -15.66 2.02
C PHE A 409 12.48 -17.01 1.75
N SER A 410 11.14 -17.07 1.67
CA SER A 410 10.44 -18.32 1.36
C SER A 410 10.87 -18.90 0.00
N ILE A 411 10.99 -18.05 -1.02
CA ILE A 411 11.46 -18.44 -2.35
C ILE A 411 12.99 -18.55 -2.39
N SER A 412 13.73 -17.70 -1.67
CA SER A 412 15.19 -17.77 -1.63
C SER A 412 15.69 -19.15 -1.18
N PHE A 413 15.12 -19.71 -0.12
CA PHE A 413 15.51 -21.03 0.38
C PHE A 413 15.12 -22.15 -0.57
N LEU A 414 13.94 -22.05 -1.20
CA LEU A 414 13.45 -23.04 -2.16
C LEU A 414 14.36 -23.10 -3.39
N VAL A 415 14.72 -21.93 -3.96
CA VAL A 415 15.63 -21.83 -5.10
C VAL A 415 17.02 -22.35 -4.74
N PHE A 416 17.55 -21.98 -3.57
CA PHE A 416 18.83 -22.49 -3.10
C PHE A 416 18.83 -24.02 -3.02
N LEU A 417 17.84 -24.62 -2.37
CA LEU A 417 17.81 -26.07 -2.20
C LEU A 417 17.65 -26.79 -3.54
N ASN A 418 16.74 -26.34 -4.40
CA ASN A 418 16.51 -26.96 -5.71
C ASN A 418 17.74 -26.95 -6.60
N SER A 419 18.53 -25.88 -6.50
CA SER A 419 19.74 -25.73 -7.30
C SER A 419 20.96 -26.44 -6.73
N THR A 420 20.96 -26.75 -5.42
CA THR A 420 22.13 -27.32 -4.72
C THR A 420 21.97 -28.78 -4.30
N ILE A 421 20.77 -29.36 -4.39
CA ILE A 421 20.53 -30.75 -3.98
C ILE A 421 21.38 -31.76 -4.75
N SER A 422 21.68 -31.48 -6.02
CA SER A 422 22.58 -32.32 -6.84
C SER A 422 24.01 -32.34 -6.28
N PHE A 423 24.48 -31.23 -5.70
CA PHE A 423 25.79 -31.18 -5.01
C PHE A 423 25.76 -31.96 -3.70
N VAL A 424 24.63 -32.03 -3.00
CA VAL A 424 24.52 -32.88 -1.80
C VAL A 424 24.61 -34.35 -2.17
N VAL A 425 23.90 -34.78 -3.21
CA VAL A 425 23.94 -36.18 -3.69
C VAL A 425 25.35 -36.56 -4.17
N THR A 426 25.99 -35.68 -4.95
CA THR A 426 27.29 -35.98 -5.58
C THR A 426 28.49 -35.73 -4.68
N ASP A 427 28.58 -34.56 -4.05
CA ASP A 427 29.77 -34.13 -3.30
C ASP A 427 29.72 -34.54 -1.81
N VAL A 428 28.53 -34.68 -1.20
CA VAL A 428 28.39 -35.03 0.24
C VAL A 428 28.15 -36.53 0.45
N ILE A 429 27.21 -37.12 -0.30
CA ILE A 429 26.89 -38.55 -0.20
C ILE A 429 27.86 -39.41 -1.04
N GLY A 430 28.44 -38.85 -2.11
CA GLY A 430 29.31 -39.58 -3.03
C GLY A 430 28.56 -40.44 -4.04
N GLN A 431 27.25 -40.20 -4.24
CA GLN A 431 26.44 -40.93 -5.21
C GLN A 431 26.57 -40.28 -6.59
N HIS A 432 27.09 -41.07 -7.52
CA HIS A 432 27.58 -40.60 -8.80
C HIS A 432 26.82 -41.19 -9.99
N GLU A 433 26.15 -42.34 -9.79
CA GLU A 433 25.26 -42.94 -10.77
C GLU A 433 23.80 -42.55 -10.49
N HIS A 434 22.97 -42.47 -11.52
CA HIS A 434 21.53 -42.22 -11.42
C HIS A 434 21.10 -40.92 -10.71
N VAL A 435 22.01 -39.94 -10.55
CA VAL A 435 21.78 -38.65 -9.86
C VAL A 435 20.51 -37.94 -10.33
N GLY A 436 20.23 -37.95 -11.64
CA GLY A 436 19.02 -37.34 -12.19
C GLY A 436 17.72 -38.02 -11.73
N ASN A 437 17.73 -39.35 -11.60
CA ASN A 437 16.59 -40.11 -11.10
C ASN A 437 16.39 -39.86 -9.59
N ASP A 438 17.48 -39.77 -8.84
CA ASP A 438 17.44 -39.50 -7.40
C ASP A 438 16.94 -38.09 -7.11
N VAL A 439 17.52 -37.07 -7.76
CA VAL A 439 17.07 -35.67 -7.63
C VAL A 439 15.62 -35.51 -8.11
N GLY A 440 15.25 -36.17 -9.22
CA GLY A 440 13.88 -36.17 -9.73
C GLY A 440 12.88 -36.79 -8.76
N THR A 441 13.21 -37.94 -8.16
CA THR A 441 12.34 -38.60 -7.16
C THR A 441 12.21 -37.77 -5.89
N LEU A 442 13.29 -37.15 -5.42
CA LEU A 442 13.28 -36.23 -4.28
C LEU A 442 12.38 -35.01 -4.54
N GLY A 443 12.46 -34.44 -5.75
CA GLY A 443 11.59 -33.34 -6.18
C GLY A 443 10.12 -33.75 -6.32
N PHE A 444 9.86 -34.96 -6.82
CA PHE A 444 8.50 -35.49 -6.92
C PHE A 444 7.85 -35.70 -5.54
N ALA A 445 8.59 -36.27 -4.59
CA ALA A 445 8.11 -36.50 -3.24
C ALA A 445 7.83 -35.19 -2.48
N ASP A 446 8.68 -34.18 -2.70
CA ASP A 446 8.50 -32.82 -2.21
C ASP A 446 7.18 -32.21 -2.71
N GLU A 447 6.88 -32.28 -4.00
CA GLU A 447 5.62 -31.72 -4.51
C GLU A 447 4.37 -32.45 -4.00
N LEU A 448 4.44 -33.77 -3.86
CA LEU A 448 3.32 -34.55 -3.34
C LEU A 448 2.99 -34.16 -1.89
N LEU A 449 4.01 -33.97 -1.06
CA LEU A 449 3.82 -33.54 0.32
C LEU A 449 3.34 -32.08 0.38
N ALA A 450 3.92 -31.18 -0.41
CA ALA A 450 3.52 -29.78 -0.46
C ALA A 450 2.03 -29.61 -0.83
N LEU A 451 1.52 -30.42 -1.77
CA LEU A 451 0.12 -30.41 -2.19
C LEU A 451 -0.85 -30.69 -1.03
N VAL A 452 -0.47 -31.56 -0.11
CA VAL A 452 -1.26 -31.88 1.09
C VAL A 452 -0.99 -30.90 2.24
N ALA A 453 0.27 -30.47 2.39
CA ALA A 453 0.71 -29.61 3.48
C ALA A 453 0.18 -28.18 3.38
N CYS A 454 0.11 -27.58 2.19
CA CYS A 454 -0.34 -26.19 2.02
C CYS A 454 -1.76 -25.95 2.57
N PRO A 455 -2.79 -26.76 2.22
CA PRO A 455 -4.11 -26.61 2.83
C PRO A 455 -4.10 -26.80 4.35
N LEU A 456 -3.34 -27.77 4.87
CA LEU A 456 -3.26 -28.03 6.30
C LEU A 456 -2.64 -26.86 7.08
N TRP A 457 -1.61 -26.23 6.54
CA TRP A 457 -0.99 -25.04 7.15
C TRP A 457 -1.90 -23.82 7.10
N GLY A 458 -2.66 -23.64 6.02
CA GLY A 458 -3.69 -22.60 5.94
C GLY A 458 -4.72 -22.76 7.06
N LEU A 459 -5.29 -23.97 7.17
CA LEU A 459 -6.25 -24.31 8.23
C LEU A 459 -5.68 -24.15 9.64
N LEU A 460 -4.40 -24.48 9.83
CA LEU A 460 -3.75 -24.33 11.11
C LEU A 460 -3.53 -22.85 11.46
N SER A 461 -3.20 -22.01 10.48
CA SER A 461 -3.04 -20.57 10.65
C SER A 461 -4.31 -19.86 11.11
N ASP A 462 -5.48 -20.39 10.74
CA ASP A 462 -6.77 -19.91 11.23
C ASP A 462 -6.90 -20.05 12.75
N ARG A 463 -6.27 -21.07 13.36
CA ARG A 463 -6.39 -21.35 14.80
C ARG A 463 -5.25 -20.82 15.66
N ILE A 464 -4.01 -21.03 15.22
CA ILE A 464 -2.82 -20.67 16.01
C ILE A 464 -2.21 -19.34 15.59
N GLY A 465 -2.66 -18.79 14.46
CA GLY A 465 -2.23 -17.52 13.90
C GLY A 465 -1.12 -17.63 12.86
N VAL A 466 -1.14 -16.70 11.91
CA VAL A 466 -0.22 -16.67 10.74
C VAL A 466 1.23 -16.50 11.17
N ARG A 467 1.47 -15.68 12.20
CA ARG A 467 2.81 -15.47 12.78
C ARG A 467 3.42 -16.79 13.26
N ARG A 468 2.67 -17.59 14.01
CA ARG A 468 3.20 -18.83 14.63
C ARG A 468 3.47 -19.89 13.58
N VAL A 469 2.61 -19.98 12.56
CA VAL A 469 2.81 -20.88 11.42
C VAL A 469 4.07 -20.49 10.62
N ALA A 470 4.24 -19.21 10.29
CA ALA A 470 5.41 -18.74 9.55
C ALA A 470 6.73 -19.04 10.30
N VAL A 471 6.78 -18.74 11.61
CA VAL A 471 7.96 -19.00 12.45
C VAL A 471 8.25 -20.50 12.52
N THR A 472 7.23 -21.33 12.70
CA THR A 472 7.38 -22.80 12.73
C THR A 472 7.91 -23.32 11.38
N GLY A 473 7.40 -22.78 10.27
CA GLY A 473 7.86 -23.09 8.92
C GLY A 473 9.35 -22.84 8.74
N TYR A 474 9.83 -21.65 9.12
CA TYR A 474 11.26 -21.31 8.99
C TYR A 474 12.17 -22.11 9.92
N ILE A 475 11.70 -22.45 11.13
CA ILE A 475 12.42 -23.38 12.02
C ILE A 475 12.58 -24.75 11.36
N ILE A 476 11.51 -25.28 10.75
CA ILE A 476 11.55 -26.56 10.03
C ILE A 476 12.50 -26.45 8.84
N VAL A 477 12.42 -25.39 8.03
CA VAL A 477 13.34 -25.15 6.89
C VAL A 477 14.80 -25.14 7.34
N GLY A 478 15.13 -24.37 8.37
CA GLY A 478 16.50 -24.29 8.90
C GLY A 478 17.01 -25.63 9.42
N ALA A 479 16.17 -26.36 10.17
CA ALA A 479 16.51 -27.70 10.64
C ALA A 479 16.71 -28.70 9.49
N SER A 480 15.84 -28.67 8.48
CA SER A 480 15.93 -29.54 7.30
C SER A 480 17.18 -29.28 6.46
N LEU A 481 17.57 -28.02 6.24
CA LEU A 481 18.81 -27.68 5.55
C LEU A 481 20.05 -28.25 6.27
N ILE A 482 20.05 -28.20 7.61
CA ILE A 482 21.13 -28.80 8.42
C ILE A 482 21.14 -30.32 8.31
N LEU A 483 19.95 -30.96 8.32
CA LEU A 483 19.81 -32.42 8.25
C LEU A 483 20.21 -32.97 6.87
N LEU A 484 19.88 -32.26 5.79
CA LEU A 484 20.18 -32.69 4.42
C LEU A 484 21.67 -32.93 4.16
N VAL A 485 22.55 -32.10 4.73
CA VAL A 485 24.00 -32.25 4.57
C VAL A 485 24.65 -33.18 5.61
N LYS A 486 23.84 -33.71 6.55
CA LYS A 486 24.23 -34.78 7.47
C LYS A 486 23.82 -36.16 6.98
N SER A 487 22.96 -36.24 5.96
CA SER A 487 22.53 -37.51 5.37
C SER A 487 23.72 -38.24 4.75
N THR A 488 23.80 -39.54 5.01
CA THR A 488 24.82 -40.46 4.49
C THR A 488 24.30 -41.31 3.33
N ASN A 489 22.99 -41.42 3.18
CA ASN A 489 22.32 -42.20 2.14
C ASN A 489 21.15 -41.41 1.52
N VAL A 490 20.87 -41.63 0.22
CA VAL A 490 19.75 -40.97 -0.48
C VAL A 490 18.40 -41.40 0.10
N TYR A 491 18.23 -42.71 0.34
CA TYR A 491 17.07 -43.29 1.01
C TYR A 491 17.53 -44.02 2.28
N PRO A 492 16.92 -43.79 3.45
CA PRO A 492 15.77 -42.92 3.73
C PRO A 492 16.14 -41.49 4.18
N GLU A 493 17.42 -41.20 4.43
CA GLU A 493 17.82 -39.99 5.18
C GLU A 493 17.63 -38.70 4.37
N LEU A 494 18.11 -38.66 3.13
CA LEU A 494 18.02 -37.45 2.30
C LEU A 494 16.57 -37.14 1.91
N ILE A 495 15.76 -38.17 1.61
CA ILE A 495 14.33 -37.98 1.35
C ILE A 495 13.59 -37.45 2.57
N LEU A 496 13.90 -37.91 3.79
CA LEU A 496 13.29 -37.36 5.01
C LEU A 496 13.68 -35.90 5.24
N GLY A 497 14.96 -35.55 5.03
CA GLY A 497 15.41 -34.16 5.06
C GLY A 497 14.67 -33.28 4.05
N ARG A 498 14.46 -33.80 2.83
CA ARG A 498 13.76 -33.12 1.75
C ARG A 498 12.26 -32.95 2.05
N LEU A 499 11.60 -33.96 2.59
CA LEU A 499 10.21 -33.90 3.01
C LEU A 499 10.02 -32.93 4.19
N GLY A 500 10.98 -32.87 5.12
CA GLY A 500 10.99 -31.85 6.17
C GLY A 500 11.07 -30.45 5.58
N PHE A 501 11.97 -30.22 4.62
CA PHE A 501 12.08 -28.94 3.94
C PHE A 501 10.77 -28.59 3.20
N SER A 502 10.18 -29.56 2.52
CA SER A 502 8.88 -29.43 1.86
C SER A 502 7.78 -28.97 2.82
N LEU A 503 7.69 -29.61 3.99
CA LEU A 503 6.71 -29.29 5.01
C LEU A 503 6.87 -27.85 5.53
N GLY A 504 8.10 -27.42 5.79
CA GLY A 504 8.41 -26.06 6.23
C GLY A 504 8.26 -25.01 5.12
N GLY A 505 8.68 -25.34 3.90
CA GLY A 505 8.53 -24.50 2.71
C GLY A 505 7.07 -24.28 2.35
N ALA A 506 6.23 -25.32 2.44
CA ALA A 506 4.78 -25.25 2.28
C ALA A 506 4.14 -24.34 3.33
N ALA A 507 4.61 -24.38 4.58
CA ALA A 507 4.14 -23.44 5.61
C ALA A 507 4.48 -22.00 5.22
N CYS A 508 5.73 -21.72 4.85
CA CYS A 508 6.19 -20.38 4.51
C CYS A 508 5.47 -19.82 3.27
N SER A 509 5.32 -20.63 2.21
CA SER A 509 4.64 -20.23 0.98
C SER A 509 3.15 -20.00 1.19
N THR A 510 2.48 -20.80 2.03
CA THR A 510 1.08 -20.57 2.40
C THR A 510 0.91 -19.28 3.19
N MET A 511 1.90 -18.88 4.01
CA MET A 511 1.83 -17.62 4.75
C MET A 511 2.03 -16.39 3.87
N VAL A 512 2.66 -16.52 2.69
CA VAL A 512 2.71 -15.44 1.70
C VAL A 512 1.30 -14.99 1.34
N THR A 513 0.36 -15.93 1.19
CA THR A 513 -1.03 -15.62 0.83
C THR A 513 -1.92 -15.39 2.04
N ALA A 514 -1.73 -16.13 3.14
CA ALA A 514 -2.58 -16.04 4.33
C ALA A 514 -2.41 -14.74 5.13
N VAL A 515 -1.22 -14.13 5.08
CA VAL A 515 -0.95 -12.83 5.74
C VAL A 515 -1.56 -11.67 4.95
N LEU A 516 -1.72 -11.81 3.63
CA LEU A 516 -2.13 -10.75 2.72
C LEU A 516 -3.40 -9.99 3.17
N PRO A 517 -4.52 -10.64 3.57
CA PRO A 517 -5.72 -9.92 3.99
C PRO A 517 -5.53 -9.18 5.33
N ALA A 518 -4.79 -9.76 6.27
CA ALA A 518 -4.49 -9.14 7.56
C ALA A 518 -3.62 -7.88 7.44
N MET A 519 -2.89 -7.73 6.33
CA MET A 519 -2.07 -6.55 6.03
C MET A 519 -2.87 -5.35 5.51
N VAL A 520 -4.13 -5.58 5.10
CA VAL A 520 -5.04 -4.60 4.51
C VAL A 520 -6.31 -4.42 5.36
N ALA A 521 -6.54 -5.29 6.36
CA ALA A 521 -7.66 -5.22 7.29
C ALA A 521 -7.58 -4.01 8.24
N LYS A 522 -8.74 -3.39 8.54
CA LYS A 522 -8.87 -2.29 9.52
C LYS A 522 -8.76 -2.81 10.96
N ARG A 523 -8.17 -2.02 11.87
CA ARG A 523 -8.12 -2.32 13.31
C ARG A 523 -9.47 -2.00 13.97
N THR A 524 -9.92 -2.85 14.89
CA THR A 524 -11.13 -2.66 15.71
C THR A 524 -10.78 -2.01 17.06
N ASP A 525 -11.72 -1.31 17.70
CA ASP A 525 -11.51 -0.58 18.97
C ASP A 525 -10.94 -1.44 20.12
N SER A 526 -11.24 -2.75 20.12
CA SER A 526 -10.67 -3.72 21.07
C SER A 526 -9.14 -3.87 20.97
N ASP A 527 -8.55 -3.58 19.81
CA ASP A 527 -7.12 -3.73 19.56
C ASP A 527 -6.30 -2.52 20.07
N ILE A 528 -6.97 -1.41 20.38
CA ILE A 528 -6.36 -0.15 20.84
C ILE A 528 -6.10 -0.19 22.35
N GLU A 529 -6.96 -0.84 23.13
CA GLU A 529 -6.83 -0.93 24.60
C GLU A 529 -5.62 -1.79 25.05
N GLU A 530 -5.24 -2.84 24.32
CA GLU A 530 -4.12 -3.73 24.73
C GLU A 530 -2.72 -3.19 24.37
N ALA A 531 -2.63 -2.16 23.52
CA ALA A 531 -1.35 -1.54 23.16
C ALA A 531 -0.86 -0.52 24.21
N GLY A 532 -1.75 -0.03 25.08
CA GLY A 532 -1.44 0.89 26.16
C GLY A 532 -1.25 0.18 27.51
N THR A 533 0.00 0.03 27.95
CA THR A 533 0.28 -0.44 29.32
C THR A 533 0.07 0.71 30.32
N ALA A 534 -1.03 0.70 31.07
CA ALA A 534 -1.23 1.49 32.30
C ALA A 534 -0.58 0.78 33.53
N PRO A 535 -0.52 1.32 34.78
CA PRO A 535 -1.16 2.56 35.31
C PRO A 535 -0.37 3.36 36.38
N LYS A 536 -0.90 4.51 36.84
CA LYS A 536 -1.00 4.88 38.29
C LYS A 536 -1.88 6.12 38.59
N ASN A 537 -3.03 5.83 39.22
CA ASN A 537 -3.83 6.55 40.22
C ASN A 537 -3.56 8.05 40.53
N VAL A 538 -4.62 8.89 40.44
CA VAL A 538 -5.10 9.75 41.55
C VAL A 538 -6.64 9.81 41.51
N HIS A 539 -7.22 9.75 42.71
CA HIS A 539 -8.63 9.69 43.10
C HIS A 539 -9.39 11.03 43.03
N ASN A 540 -10.71 10.91 42.85
CA ASN A 540 -11.82 11.77 43.35
C ASN A 540 -11.90 13.21 42.79
N GLU A 541 -13.05 13.83 42.49
CA GLU A 541 -14.43 13.66 42.95
C GLU A 541 -15.41 14.38 41.96
N GLU A 542 -16.59 13.79 41.80
CA GLU A 542 -17.95 14.34 41.56
C GLU A 542 -18.11 15.87 41.32
N GLY A 543 -18.95 16.40 40.41
CA GLY A 543 -19.93 15.87 39.48
C GLY A 543 -20.78 17.04 38.90
N HIS A 544 -21.35 16.87 37.69
CA HIS A 544 -22.79 17.08 37.39
C HIS A 544 -23.05 17.04 35.88
N ALA A 545 -24.12 16.30 35.55
CA ALA A 545 -24.53 15.87 34.22
C ALA A 545 -25.72 16.67 33.68
N ALA A 546 -25.85 16.69 32.34
CA ALA A 546 -27.08 16.54 31.51
C ALA A 546 -26.76 17.03 30.08
N ALA A 547 -27.20 16.47 28.94
CA ALA A 547 -28.07 15.34 28.52
C ALA A 547 -27.91 15.27 26.96
N ASN A 548 -28.00 14.19 26.18
CA ASN A 548 -28.78 12.96 26.23
C ASN A 548 -28.04 11.82 25.49
N GLY A 549 -27.62 10.81 26.24
CA GLY A 549 -27.39 9.46 25.74
C GLY A 549 -28.50 8.55 26.23
N HIS A 550 -29.33 8.01 25.34
CA HIS A 550 -30.35 7.02 25.68
C HIS A 550 -30.45 5.94 24.59
N ALA A 551 -29.43 5.07 24.55
CA ALA A 551 -29.55 3.74 23.94
C ALA A 551 -28.58 2.66 24.49
N ALA A 552 -27.57 3.02 25.30
CA ALA A 552 -26.51 2.07 25.70
C ALA A 552 -26.50 1.66 27.19
N ARG A 553 -27.56 1.90 27.97
CA ARG A 553 -27.53 1.67 29.43
C ARG A 553 -28.72 0.91 30.04
N LEU A 554 -29.18 -0.14 29.37
CA LEU A 554 -30.20 -1.06 29.94
C LEU A 554 -29.86 -2.55 29.79
N LEU A 555 -28.63 -2.98 30.05
CA LEU A 555 -28.30 -4.41 30.16
C LEU A 555 -27.23 -4.78 31.21
N GLU A 556 -27.14 -4.09 32.35
CA GLU A 556 -26.24 -4.58 33.43
C GLU A 556 -26.79 -4.39 34.85
N GLU A 557 -28.10 -4.55 35.06
CA GLU A 557 -28.60 -4.79 36.42
C GLU A 557 -29.96 -5.52 36.38
N GLU A 558 -29.92 -6.85 36.30
CA GLU A 558 -30.80 -7.77 37.03
C GLU A 558 -30.50 -9.23 36.61
N ARG A 559 -29.59 -9.90 37.33
CA ARG A 559 -29.72 -11.35 37.59
C ARG A 559 -28.83 -11.80 38.75
N PRO A 560 -29.41 -12.38 39.82
CA PRO A 560 -28.65 -12.88 40.94
C PRO A 560 -28.05 -14.26 40.65
N GLY A 561 -26.78 -14.44 41.01
CA GLY A 561 -26.20 -15.71 41.42
C GLY A 561 -26.11 -16.83 40.38
N ARG A 562 -25.03 -16.85 39.58
CA ARG A 562 -24.43 -18.10 39.12
C ARG A 562 -22.95 -17.92 38.76
N ASN A 563 -22.06 -18.49 39.59
CA ASN A 563 -20.66 -18.68 39.25
C ASN A 563 -20.54 -19.49 37.96
N GLY A 564 -20.07 -18.86 36.90
CA GLY A 564 -19.75 -19.50 35.63
C GLY A 564 -18.99 -18.52 34.75
N SER A 565 -17.67 -18.70 34.65
CA SER A 565 -16.81 -18.02 33.70
C SER A 565 -17.27 -18.32 32.27
N ILE A 566 -18.03 -17.41 31.65
CA ILE A 566 -18.30 -17.41 30.22
C ILE A 566 -17.25 -16.49 29.61
N GLY A 567 -16.09 -17.05 29.27
CA GLY A 567 -15.13 -16.37 28.41
C GLY A 567 -15.66 -16.34 26.98
N HIS A 568 -15.49 -15.20 26.30
CA HIS A 568 -15.78 -15.04 24.88
C HIS A 568 -15.24 -16.23 24.07
N GLY A 569 -16.09 -16.79 23.20
CA GLY A 569 -15.70 -17.88 22.31
C GLY A 569 -14.64 -17.43 21.31
N PRO A 570 -13.85 -18.35 20.72
CA PRO A 570 -12.85 -17.98 19.72
C PRO A 570 -13.56 -17.38 18.49
N SER A 571 -13.34 -16.10 18.19
CA SER A 571 -13.80 -15.53 16.92
C SER A 571 -13.04 -16.18 15.75
N PRO A 572 -13.73 -16.47 14.62
CA PRO A 572 -13.05 -16.84 13.39
C PRO A 572 -12.13 -15.68 12.97
N SER A 573 -10.98 -16.00 12.39
CA SER A 573 -10.03 -14.94 12.05
C SER A 573 -10.59 -14.03 10.96
N VAL A 574 -10.20 -12.76 10.98
CA VAL A 574 -10.49 -11.82 9.88
C VAL A 574 -10.00 -12.42 8.54
N SER A 575 -8.88 -13.15 8.55
CA SER A 575 -8.42 -13.93 7.39
C SER A 575 -9.33 -15.10 7.01
N SER A 576 -10.09 -15.70 7.92
CA SER A 576 -11.04 -16.81 7.67
C SER A 576 -12.44 -16.32 7.30
N GLU A 577 -12.88 -15.16 7.83
CA GLU A 577 -14.10 -14.47 7.37
C GLU A 577 -13.93 -13.89 5.95
N ILE A 578 -12.69 -13.56 5.59
CA ILE A 578 -12.24 -13.10 4.27
C ILE A 578 -11.54 -14.24 3.51
N THR A 579 -11.61 -15.52 3.93
CA THR A 579 -11.15 -16.64 3.10
C THR A 579 -12.19 -17.73 3.15
N ILE A 580 -13.01 -17.78 2.10
CA ILE A 580 -14.02 -18.81 1.78
C ILE A 580 -14.52 -19.60 3.01
N THR A 581 -15.41 -18.99 3.79
CA THR A 581 -16.27 -19.69 4.76
C THR A 581 -17.75 -19.50 4.42
N PRO A 582 -18.59 -20.55 4.50
CA PRO A 582 -20.02 -20.53 4.19
C PRO A 582 -20.88 -19.66 5.11
N GLY A 583 -20.34 -19.17 6.24
CA GLY A 583 -21.06 -18.32 7.20
C GLY A 583 -21.55 -16.99 6.59
N ARG A 584 -20.81 -16.41 5.63
CA ARG A 584 -21.27 -15.23 4.88
C ARG A 584 -22.41 -15.53 3.89
N TYR A 585 -22.50 -16.76 3.38
CA TYR A 585 -23.50 -17.12 2.37
C TYR A 585 -24.89 -17.44 2.98
N SER A 586 -24.94 -17.97 4.21
CA SER A 586 -26.23 -18.28 4.86
C SER A 586 -26.90 -17.06 5.52
N SER A 587 -26.13 -16.05 5.90
CA SER A 587 -26.64 -14.84 6.59
C SER A 587 -27.36 -13.87 5.64
N GLN A 588 -26.93 -13.75 4.38
CA GLN A 588 -27.59 -12.89 3.38
C GLN A 588 -28.80 -13.52 2.67
N SER A 589 -28.95 -14.86 2.70
CA SER A 589 -30.04 -15.54 1.97
C SER A 589 -31.39 -15.54 2.69
N ARG A 590 -31.48 -15.04 3.93
CA ARG A 590 -32.73 -15.07 4.74
C ARG A 590 -33.43 -13.73 4.96
N THR A 591 -32.87 -12.60 4.54
CA THR A 591 -33.49 -11.26 4.72
C THR A 591 -34.32 -10.76 3.54
N ARG A 592 -34.59 -11.60 2.52
CA ARG A 592 -35.50 -11.23 1.42
C ARG A 592 -36.93 -11.71 1.71
N GLY A 593 -37.68 -10.91 2.46
CA GLY A 593 -39.08 -11.16 2.77
C GLY A 593 -39.90 -9.88 3.01
N ARG A 594 -40.45 -9.33 1.92
CA ARG A 594 -41.76 -8.65 1.77
C ARG A 594 -42.01 -7.23 2.37
N ASP A 595 -42.16 -6.27 1.43
CA ASP A 595 -42.97 -5.03 1.38
C ASP A 595 -42.96 -3.98 2.54
N GLY A 596 -42.41 -2.79 2.26
CA GLY A 596 -42.53 -1.53 3.02
C GLY A 596 -41.72 -0.37 2.37
N PRO A 597 -42.11 0.92 2.48
CA PRO A 597 -41.78 1.97 1.50
C PRO A 597 -40.34 2.51 1.54
N ARG A 598 -39.93 3.08 0.40
CA ARG A 598 -38.55 3.34 -0.04
C ARG A 598 -37.85 4.49 0.72
N ASP A 599 -36.96 4.12 1.63
CA ASP A 599 -35.78 4.91 1.99
C ASP A 599 -34.65 4.62 0.98
N ALA A 600 -34.02 5.67 0.45
CA ALA A 600 -32.94 5.58 -0.53
C ALA A 600 -31.62 5.17 0.16
N ALA A 601 -31.43 3.86 0.32
CA ALA A 601 -30.22 3.27 0.87
C ALA A 601 -29.03 3.33 -0.11
N ARG A 602 -27.87 3.69 0.46
CA ARG A 602 -26.51 3.61 -0.13
C ARG A 602 -26.25 2.23 -0.75
N THR A 603 -25.62 2.20 -1.92
CA THR A 603 -25.25 0.98 -2.64
C THR A 603 -24.05 0.27 -1.98
N PRO A 604 -24.08 -1.07 -1.80
CA PRO A 604 -23.00 -1.83 -1.13
C PRO A 604 -21.72 -2.05 -1.96
N ASP A 605 -21.65 -1.55 -3.21
CA ASP A 605 -20.61 -1.95 -4.19
C ASP A 605 -19.27 -1.19 -4.08
N GLU A 606 -19.20 -0.07 -3.36
CA GLU A 606 -18.00 0.79 -3.32
C GLU A 606 -16.89 0.24 -2.40
N ASN A 607 -17.24 -0.21 -1.18
CA ASN A 607 -16.25 -0.73 -0.20
C ASN A 607 -15.53 -2.01 -0.67
N ALA A 608 -16.20 -2.89 -1.43
CA ALA A 608 -15.59 -4.12 -1.93
C ALA A 608 -14.57 -3.88 -3.07
N SER A 609 -14.63 -2.70 -3.71
CA SER A 609 -13.82 -2.34 -4.88
C SER A 609 -12.44 -1.80 -4.51
N ASP A 610 -12.33 -1.06 -3.39
CA ASP A 610 -11.08 -0.49 -2.90
C ASP A 610 -10.21 -1.53 -2.16
N GLU A 611 -10.84 -2.42 -1.38
CA GLU A 611 -10.16 -3.57 -0.73
C GLU A 611 -9.55 -4.54 -1.77
N ALA A 612 -10.28 -4.76 -2.87
CA ALA A 612 -9.84 -5.54 -4.03
C ALA A 612 -8.68 -4.89 -4.82
N SER A 613 -8.63 -3.56 -4.85
CA SER A 613 -7.55 -2.80 -5.52
C SER A 613 -6.26 -2.87 -4.70
N GLY A 614 -6.33 -2.61 -3.39
CA GLY A 614 -5.20 -2.70 -2.46
C GLY A 614 -4.59 -4.11 -2.39
N THR A 615 -5.43 -5.15 -2.37
CA THR A 615 -4.98 -6.55 -2.38
C THR A 615 -4.21 -6.91 -3.66
N SER A 616 -4.67 -6.41 -4.82
CA SER A 616 -4.00 -6.68 -6.11
C SER A 616 -2.66 -5.95 -6.27
N GLN A 617 -2.54 -4.74 -5.72
CA GLN A 617 -1.29 -3.97 -5.72
C GLN A 617 -0.27 -4.58 -4.74
N LEU A 618 -0.70 -5.01 -3.54
CA LEU A 618 0.14 -5.72 -2.58
C LEU A 618 0.61 -7.07 -3.13
N ALA A 619 -0.26 -7.81 -3.83
CA ALA A 619 0.14 -9.02 -4.54
C ALA A 619 1.25 -8.76 -5.59
N GLY A 620 1.26 -7.58 -6.23
CA GLY A 620 2.33 -7.16 -7.13
C GLY A 620 3.68 -6.97 -6.43
N LEU A 621 3.69 -6.33 -5.25
CA LEU A 621 4.90 -6.20 -4.42
C LEU A 621 5.38 -7.53 -3.87
N VAL A 622 4.46 -8.38 -3.42
CA VAL A 622 4.77 -9.74 -3.01
C VAL A 622 5.44 -10.49 -4.15
N GLY A 623 4.90 -10.39 -5.37
CA GLY A 623 5.51 -10.91 -6.59
C GLY A 623 6.94 -10.39 -6.80
N PHE A 624 7.16 -9.08 -6.66
CA PHE A 624 8.50 -8.49 -6.76
C PHE A 624 9.48 -9.04 -5.71
N PHE A 625 9.09 -9.09 -4.42
CA PHE A 625 9.95 -9.60 -3.36
C PHE A 625 10.21 -11.11 -3.49
N THR A 626 9.23 -11.90 -3.95
CA THR A 626 9.46 -13.32 -4.26
C THR A 626 10.49 -13.52 -5.39
N GLY A 627 10.44 -12.70 -6.45
CA GLY A 627 11.44 -12.71 -7.52
C GLY A 627 12.82 -12.21 -7.04
N ALA A 628 12.85 -11.18 -6.19
CA ALA A 628 14.09 -10.70 -5.58
C ALA A 628 14.72 -11.78 -4.68
N GLY A 629 13.92 -12.60 -4.02
CA GLY A 629 14.37 -13.76 -3.27
C GLY A 629 15.09 -14.79 -4.14
N ALA A 630 14.57 -15.08 -5.34
CA ALA A 630 15.27 -15.94 -6.30
C ALA A 630 16.65 -15.36 -6.67
N LEU A 631 16.76 -14.05 -6.88
CA LEU A 631 18.05 -13.39 -7.14
C LEU A 631 18.98 -13.46 -5.93
N VAL A 632 18.48 -13.30 -4.70
CA VAL A 632 19.26 -13.48 -3.47
C VAL A 632 19.85 -14.89 -3.42
N ALA A 633 19.06 -15.92 -3.75
CA ALA A 633 19.56 -17.28 -3.81
C ALA A 633 20.67 -17.42 -4.86
N LEU A 634 20.46 -16.91 -6.08
CA LEU A 634 21.42 -17.00 -7.18
C LEU A 634 22.73 -16.24 -6.93
N LEU A 635 22.64 -15.03 -6.38
CA LEU A 635 23.77 -14.11 -6.23
C LEU A 635 24.52 -14.29 -4.91
N LEU A 636 23.83 -14.71 -3.84
CA LEU A 636 24.42 -14.83 -2.51
C LEU A 636 24.56 -16.28 -2.07
N PHE A 637 23.51 -17.11 -2.18
CA PHE A 637 23.54 -18.46 -1.61
C PHE A 637 24.24 -19.49 -2.50
N LEU A 638 23.97 -19.49 -3.81
CA LEU A 638 24.59 -20.43 -4.75
C LEU A 638 26.10 -20.27 -4.92
N PRO A 639 26.70 -19.06 -4.81
CA PRO A 639 28.14 -18.92 -4.88
C PRO A 639 28.88 -19.36 -3.61
N LEU A 640 28.19 -19.58 -2.48
CA LEU A 640 28.84 -19.93 -1.21
C LEU A 640 29.74 -21.18 -1.31
N PRO A 641 29.30 -22.31 -1.90
CA PRO A 641 30.16 -23.49 -1.99
C PRO A 641 31.45 -23.23 -2.78
N ALA A 642 31.36 -22.47 -3.87
CA ALA A 642 32.54 -22.11 -4.68
C ALA A 642 33.48 -21.16 -3.92
N TYR A 643 32.91 -20.19 -3.20
CA TYR A 643 33.68 -19.24 -2.41
C TYR A 643 34.50 -19.90 -1.29
N PHE A 644 33.98 -20.94 -0.64
CA PHE A 644 34.74 -21.70 0.35
C PHE A 644 35.79 -22.62 -0.31
N GLN A 645 35.48 -23.22 -1.46
CA GLN A 645 36.45 -24.00 -2.23
C GLN A 645 37.65 -23.16 -2.67
N ASP A 646 37.42 -21.92 -3.14
CA ASP A 646 38.48 -20.99 -3.54
C ASP A 646 39.39 -20.57 -2.36
N ARG A 647 38.93 -20.76 -1.12
CA ARG A 647 39.72 -20.54 0.10
C ARG A 647 40.42 -21.78 0.63
N GLY A 648 40.38 -22.88 -0.10
CA GLY A 648 41.10 -24.11 0.22
C GLY A 648 40.31 -25.12 1.06
N GLU A 649 39.00 -24.93 1.21
CA GLU A 649 38.13 -25.93 1.85
C GLU A 649 37.85 -27.10 0.89
N ASP A 650 37.66 -28.30 1.44
CA ASP A 650 37.26 -29.49 0.68
C ASP A 650 35.87 -29.30 0.04
N ARG A 651 35.57 -30.03 -1.04
CA ARG A 651 34.29 -29.92 -1.77
C ARG A 651 33.07 -30.26 -0.88
N PRO A 652 32.93 -31.47 -0.30
CA PRO A 652 31.88 -31.79 0.67
C PRO A 652 31.77 -30.79 1.84
N GLN A 653 32.89 -30.33 2.39
CA GLN A 653 32.96 -29.40 3.52
C GLN A 653 32.42 -28.02 3.12
N SER A 654 32.76 -27.54 1.93
CA SER A 654 32.24 -26.29 1.39
C SER A 654 30.72 -26.31 1.18
N VAL A 655 30.18 -27.44 0.70
CA VAL A 655 28.73 -27.64 0.58
C VAL A 655 28.08 -27.66 1.96
N ARG A 656 28.63 -28.39 2.94
CA ARG A 656 28.12 -28.42 4.33
C ARG A 656 28.09 -27.04 4.98
N ILE A 657 29.18 -26.28 4.90
CA ILE A 657 29.26 -24.92 5.47
C ILE A 657 28.20 -24.02 4.85
N SER A 658 28.00 -24.10 3.53
CA SER A 658 27.01 -23.29 2.83
C SER A 658 25.58 -23.59 3.32
N PHE A 659 25.22 -24.86 3.48
CA PHE A 659 23.92 -25.25 4.03
C PHE A 659 23.74 -24.85 5.50
N TYR A 660 24.80 -24.89 6.31
CA TYR A 660 24.74 -24.41 7.70
C TYR A 660 24.54 -22.90 7.79
N ILE A 661 25.19 -22.12 6.91
CA ILE A 661 24.98 -20.67 6.85
C ILE A 661 23.55 -20.35 6.43
N VAL A 662 23.05 -20.96 5.36
CA VAL A 662 21.69 -20.72 4.88
C VAL A 662 20.65 -21.19 5.92
N GLY A 663 20.90 -22.31 6.60
CA GLY A 663 20.08 -22.77 7.72
C GLY A 663 20.09 -21.81 8.92
N ALA A 664 21.24 -21.23 9.26
CA ALA A 664 21.34 -20.20 10.31
C ALA A 664 20.56 -18.93 9.94
N ILE A 665 20.64 -18.50 8.68
CA ILE A 665 19.84 -17.37 8.17
C ILE A 665 18.34 -17.67 8.31
N ALA A 666 17.88 -18.89 8.02
CA ALA A 666 16.48 -19.26 8.21
C ALA A 666 16.01 -19.10 9.67
N PHE A 667 16.85 -19.43 10.66
CA PHE A 667 16.53 -19.17 12.08
C PHE A 667 16.50 -17.69 12.42
N CYS A 668 17.43 -16.89 11.88
CA CYS A 668 17.41 -15.43 12.06
C CYS A 668 16.14 -14.81 11.46
N VAL A 669 15.72 -15.27 10.28
CA VAL A 669 14.47 -14.84 9.64
C VAL A 669 13.26 -15.23 10.50
N ALA A 670 13.26 -16.42 11.11
CA ALA A 670 12.21 -16.83 12.03
C ALA A 670 12.08 -15.88 13.24
N LEU A 671 13.21 -15.47 13.85
CA LEU A 671 13.21 -14.50 14.95
C LEU A 671 12.71 -13.12 14.49
N PHE A 672 13.13 -12.68 13.31
CA PHE A 672 12.68 -11.43 12.72
C PHE A 672 11.16 -11.41 12.50
N ILE A 673 10.59 -12.48 11.94
CA ILE A 673 9.15 -12.61 11.73
C ILE A 673 8.38 -12.71 13.04
N PHE A 674 8.94 -13.40 14.03
CA PHE A 674 8.33 -13.52 15.36
C PHE A 674 8.10 -12.15 16.02
N GLY A 675 9.09 -11.26 15.93
CA GLY A 675 8.99 -9.89 16.41
C GLY A 675 8.15 -8.99 15.49
N GLY A 676 8.35 -9.11 14.18
CA GLY A 676 7.81 -8.17 13.20
C GLY A 676 6.32 -8.33 12.91
N LEU A 677 5.76 -9.54 13.01
CA LEU A 677 4.31 -9.79 12.81
C LEU A 677 3.49 -9.78 14.11
N ARG A 678 3.95 -9.05 15.13
CA ARG A 678 3.24 -8.92 16.41
C ARG A 678 2.03 -7.96 16.26
N ASN A 679 0.94 -8.25 16.97
CA ASN A 679 -0.30 -7.45 17.00
C ASN A 679 -0.89 -7.19 15.61
N LEU A 680 -1.02 -8.25 14.81
CA LEU A 680 -1.75 -8.19 13.54
C LEU A 680 -3.26 -8.10 13.80
N PRO A 681 -4.00 -7.23 13.08
CA PRO A 681 -5.45 -7.15 13.22
C PRO A 681 -6.11 -8.52 13.02
N GLY A 682 -7.05 -8.89 13.90
CA GLY A 682 -7.76 -10.19 13.82
C GLY A 682 -6.98 -11.43 14.28
N GLU A 683 -5.81 -11.26 14.91
CA GLU A 683 -4.97 -12.37 15.42
C GLU A 683 -4.88 -12.45 16.95
N ASN A 684 -5.48 -11.51 17.69
CA ASN A 684 -5.29 -11.35 19.15
C ASN A 684 -5.87 -12.51 19.97
N GLU A 685 -6.99 -13.10 19.53
CA GLU A 685 -7.64 -14.22 20.23
C GLU A 685 -7.01 -15.60 19.91
N LYS A 686 -6.05 -15.67 18.98
CA LYS A 686 -5.50 -16.94 18.49
C LYS A 686 -4.43 -17.51 19.42
N SER A 687 -4.62 -18.76 19.86
CA SER A 687 -3.65 -19.46 20.69
C SER A 687 -3.64 -20.97 20.49
N PHE A 688 -2.55 -21.63 20.90
CA PHE A 688 -2.45 -23.10 20.91
C PHE A 688 -3.56 -23.76 21.74
N SER A 689 -4.10 -23.05 22.74
CA SER A 689 -5.25 -23.51 23.54
C SER A 689 -6.52 -23.70 22.70
N ASN A 690 -6.64 -23.03 21.55
CA ASN A 690 -7.83 -23.09 20.70
C ASN A 690 -7.78 -24.26 19.70
N LEU A 691 -6.67 -25.01 19.65
CA LEU A 691 -6.55 -26.19 18.79
C LEU A 691 -7.53 -27.31 19.19
N TRP A 692 -7.96 -27.33 20.45
CA TRP A 692 -8.81 -28.39 21.02
C TRP A 692 -10.21 -27.93 21.43
N ARG A 693 -10.56 -26.64 21.23
CA ARG A 693 -11.90 -26.10 21.51
C ARG A 693 -12.78 -26.14 20.25
N GLN A 694 -14.07 -26.45 20.40
CA GLN A 694 -15.03 -26.39 19.30
C GLN A 694 -15.40 -24.92 19.00
N PRO A 695 -15.28 -24.45 17.75
CA PRO A 695 -15.70 -23.10 17.37
C PRO A 695 -17.23 -23.00 17.31
N TYR A 696 -17.78 -21.87 17.77
CA TYR A 696 -19.19 -21.51 17.68
C TYR A 696 -19.31 -20.15 16.98
N ASP A 697 -20.21 -20.03 16.01
CA ASP A 697 -20.57 -18.77 15.37
C ASP A 697 -21.66 -18.08 16.21
N GLU A 698 -21.47 -16.81 16.54
CA GLU A 698 -22.41 -15.98 17.29
C GLU A 698 -23.23 -15.12 16.33
N THR A 699 -24.56 -15.30 16.29
CA THR A 699 -25.44 -14.42 15.51
C THR A 699 -26.38 -13.64 16.41
N THR A 700 -26.34 -12.32 16.26
CA THR A 700 -27.19 -11.39 17.01
C THR A 700 -28.37 -10.94 16.15
N HIS A 701 -29.59 -11.22 16.57
CA HIS A 701 -30.82 -10.84 15.87
C HIS A 701 -31.72 -10.00 16.78
N ARG A 702 -32.37 -8.96 16.24
CA ARG A 702 -33.44 -8.23 16.95
C ARG A 702 -34.79 -8.85 16.62
N ASP A 703 -35.61 -9.12 17.64
CA ASP A 703 -36.99 -9.56 17.44
C ASP A 703 -37.90 -8.40 16.99
N GLU A 704 -39.15 -8.71 16.61
CA GLU A 704 -40.17 -7.73 16.19
C GLU A 704 -40.52 -6.70 17.28
N ARG A 705 -40.06 -6.91 18.53
CA ARG A 705 -40.26 -6.02 19.68
C ARG A 705 -39.00 -5.22 20.02
N GLY A 706 -37.93 -5.34 19.22
CA GLY A 706 -36.66 -4.65 19.40
C GLY A 706 -35.72 -5.27 20.45
N GLN A 707 -36.01 -6.46 20.98
CA GLN A 707 -35.13 -7.19 21.90
C GLN A 707 -34.04 -7.96 21.16
N LEU A 708 -32.82 -7.90 21.70
CA LEU A 708 -31.63 -8.51 21.14
C LEU A 708 -31.50 -9.98 21.58
N HIS A 709 -31.44 -10.91 20.62
CA HIS A 709 -31.22 -12.34 20.84
C HIS A 709 -29.88 -12.77 20.25
N ILE A 710 -29.05 -13.45 21.05
CA ILE A 710 -27.77 -14.02 20.65
C ILE A 710 -27.94 -15.53 20.50
N THR A 711 -27.66 -16.06 19.30
CA THR A 711 -27.71 -17.51 19.02
C THR A 711 -26.30 -18.01 18.73
N LEU A 712 -25.82 -18.99 19.51
CA LEU A 712 -24.55 -19.66 19.27
C LEU A 712 -24.79 -20.93 18.46
N THR A 713 -24.30 -20.97 17.22
CA THR A 713 -24.37 -22.16 16.35
C THR A 713 -23.01 -22.85 16.23
N PRO A 714 -22.92 -24.19 16.26
CA PRO A 714 -21.64 -24.87 16.05
C PRO A 714 -21.07 -24.56 14.66
N ALA A 715 -19.83 -24.09 14.59
CA ALA A 715 -19.20 -23.79 13.31
C ALA A 715 -19.02 -25.08 12.47
N PRO A 716 -19.15 -25.00 11.13
CA PRO A 716 -19.06 -26.15 10.24
C PRO A 716 -17.71 -26.88 10.33
N SER A 717 -17.72 -28.19 10.09
CA SER A 717 -16.47 -28.98 10.10
C SER A 717 -15.53 -28.57 8.97
N TYR A 718 -14.22 -28.59 9.23
CA TYR A 718 -13.21 -28.16 8.25
C TYR A 718 -13.21 -28.95 6.94
N LEU A 719 -13.56 -30.24 6.97
CA LEU A 719 -13.72 -31.02 5.74
C LEU A 719 -14.90 -30.52 4.89
N LYS A 720 -15.95 -30.02 5.53
CA LYS A 720 -17.08 -29.39 4.86
C LYS A 720 -16.67 -28.03 4.28
N LEU A 721 -15.89 -27.24 5.02
CA LEU A 721 -15.31 -25.98 4.53
C LEU A 721 -14.44 -26.19 3.29
N VAL A 722 -13.53 -27.17 3.33
CA VAL A 722 -12.68 -27.54 2.20
C VAL A 722 -13.54 -28.02 1.02
N ALA A 723 -14.51 -28.90 1.24
CA ALA A 723 -15.40 -29.37 0.19
C ALA A 723 -16.21 -28.24 -0.45
N GLU A 724 -16.68 -27.28 0.34
CA GLU A 724 -17.40 -26.11 -0.16
C GLU A 724 -16.49 -25.13 -0.89
N SER A 725 -15.24 -24.91 -0.42
CA SER A 725 -14.25 -24.09 -1.14
C SER A 725 -13.83 -24.68 -2.49
N LEU A 726 -13.74 -26.01 -2.58
CA LEU A 726 -13.52 -26.72 -3.83
C LEU A 726 -14.74 -26.58 -4.75
N LYS A 727 -15.95 -26.76 -4.21
CA LYS A 727 -17.20 -26.56 -4.96
C LYS A 727 -17.30 -25.13 -5.50
N LEU A 728 -16.95 -24.14 -4.69
CA LEU A 728 -16.93 -22.72 -5.07
C LEU A 728 -15.99 -22.44 -6.24
N GLY A 729 -14.81 -23.09 -6.29
CA GLY A 729 -13.91 -23.01 -7.44
C GLY A 729 -14.50 -23.53 -8.76
N PHE A 730 -15.53 -24.39 -8.70
CA PHE A 730 -16.24 -24.86 -9.90
C PHE A 730 -17.52 -24.06 -10.21
N THR A 731 -18.07 -23.33 -9.24
CA THR A 731 -19.30 -22.57 -9.41
C THR A 731 -19.09 -21.09 -9.68
N ASP A 732 -18.02 -20.51 -9.13
CA ASP A 732 -17.65 -19.11 -9.32
C ASP A 732 -16.52 -18.97 -10.36
N PRO A 733 -16.76 -18.29 -11.50
CA PRO A 733 -15.76 -18.12 -12.55
C PRO A 733 -14.49 -17.39 -12.10
N SER A 734 -14.60 -16.41 -11.19
CA SER A 734 -13.45 -15.61 -10.73
C SER A 734 -12.55 -16.43 -9.82
N ILE A 735 -13.13 -17.18 -8.88
CA ILE A 735 -12.40 -18.09 -8.00
C ILE A 735 -11.80 -19.25 -8.80
N GLY A 736 -12.57 -19.81 -9.74
CA GLY A 736 -12.09 -20.86 -10.63
C GLY A 736 -10.91 -20.42 -11.49
N LEU A 737 -10.95 -19.20 -12.05
CA LEU A 737 -9.82 -18.62 -12.80
C LEU A 737 -8.62 -18.34 -11.89
N GLY A 738 -8.84 -17.94 -10.64
CA GLY A 738 -7.79 -17.81 -9.63
C GLY A 738 -7.07 -19.15 -9.38
N TYR A 739 -7.83 -20.23 -9.12
CA TYR A 739 -7.24 -21.57 -8.92
C TYR A 739 -6.52 -22.08 -10.17
N LEU A 740 -7.09 -21.87 -11.36
CA LEU A 740 -6.45 -22.24 -12.62
C LEU A 740 -5.15 -21.46 -12.85
N GLY A 741 -5.16 -20.15 -12.60
CA GLY A 741 -3.97 -19.30 -12.68
C GLY A 741 -2.87 -19.73 -11.70
N GLY A 742 -3.24 -20.09 -10.47
CA GLY A 742 -2.32 -20.64 -9.48
C GLY A 742 -1.73 -21.99 -9.90
N PHE A 743 -2.55 -22.88 -10.48
CA PHE A 743 -2.08 -24.16 -11.04
C PHE A 743 -1.07 -23.94 -12.19
N VAL A 744 -1.38 -23.05 -13.13
CA VAL A 744 -0.50 -22.71 -14.26
C VAL A 744 0.81 -22.10 -13.76
N ALA A 745 0.75 -21.18 -12.80
CA ALA A 745 1.93 -20.60 -12.16
C ALA A 745 2.82 -21.69 -11.53
N ARG A 746 2.23 -22.64 -10.81
CA ARG A 746 2.99 -23.72 -10.17
C ARG A 746 3.60 -24.67 -11.19
N ALA A 747 2.84 -25.09 -12.20
CA ALA A 747 3.35 -25.91 -13.30
C ALA A 747 4.50 -25.20 -14.03
N SER A 748 4.38 -23.88 -14.21
CA SER A 748 5.40 -23.09 -14.90
C SER A 748 6.70 -23.01 -14.10
N SER A 749 6.61 -22.86 -12.77
CA SER A 749 7.78 -22.86 -11.88
C SER A 749 8.58 -24.17 -11.99
N VAL A 750 7.89 -25.32 -12.02
CA VAL A 750 8.51 -26.65 -12.23
C VAL A 750 9.18 -26.73 -13.59
N GLY A 751 8.53 -26.17 -14.63
CA GLY A 751 9.11 -26.07 -15.97
C GLY A 751 10.44 -25.31 -15.99
N ILE A 752 10.49 -24.15 -15.33
CA ILE A 752 11.66 -23.27 -15.32
C ILE A 752 12.80 -23.84 -14.47
N SER A 753 12.49 -24.38 -13.28
CA SER A 753 13.51 -24.82 -12.33
C SER A 753 14.03 -26.23 -12.57
N LEU A 754 13.25 -27.11 -13.21
CA LEU A 754 13.63 -28.50 -13.44
C LEU A 754 13.80 -28.82 -14.93
N PHE A 755 12.80 -28.52 -15.75
CA PHE A 755 12.82 -28.97 -17.15
C PHE A 755 13.79 -28.19 -18.04
N ILE A 756 13.94 -26.87 -17.86
CA ILE A 756 14.92 -26.08 -18.64
C ILE A 756 16.35 -26.60 -18.40
N PRO A 757 16.84 -26.74 -17.15
CA PRO A 757 18.16 -27.33 -16.90
C PRO A 757 18.31 -28.76 -17.43
N LEU A 758 17.28 -29.61 -17.27
CA LEU A 758 17.31 -30.98 -17.77
C LEU A 758 17.40 -31.03 -19.31
N PHE A 759 16.66 -30.18 -20.02
CA PHE A 759 16.68 -30.10 -21.48
C PHE A 759 18.06 -29.65 -21.99
N VAL A 760 18.63 -28.60 -21.39
CA VAL A 760 19.97 -28.11 -21.73
C VAL A 760 21.00 -29.22 -21.51
N ASN A 761 20.98 -29.87 -20.35
CA ASN A 761 21.91 -30.94 -20.03
C ASN A 761 21.78 -32.13 -20.99
N ALA A 762 20.55 -32.57 -21.28
CA ALA A 762 20.31 -33.67 -22.22
C ALA A 762 20.78 -33.32 -23.65
N TYR A 763 20.61 -32.08 -24.10
CA TYR A 763 21.07 -31.62 -25.40
C TYR A 763 22.60 -31.68 -25.52
N PHE A 764 23.32 -31.18 -24.51
CA PHE A 764 24.78 -31.15 -24.54
C PHE A 764 25.40 -32.55 -24.50
N VAL A 765 24.80 -33.47 -23.73
CA VAL A 765 25.21 -34.89 -23.71
C VAL A 765 24.93 -35.57 -25.05
N ARG A 766 23.72 -35.41 -25.62
CA ARG A 766 23.33 -36.08 -26.87
C ARG A 766 24.15 -35.66 -28.08
N ASN A 767 24.62 -34.41 -28.11
CA ASN A 767 25.44 -33.89 -29.22
C ASN A 767 26.94 -34.07 -29.00
N GLY A 768 27.36 -34.77 -27.94
CA GLY A 768 28.78 -35.00 -27.64
C GLY A 768 29.55 -33.72 -27.27
N LEU A 769 28.85 -32.62 -26.97
CA LEU A 769 29.43 -31.35 -26.51
C LEU A 769 29.89 -31.42 -25.06
N CYS A 770 29.49 -32.48 -24.35
CA CYS A 770 30.06 -32.90 -23.08
C CYS A 770 30.59 -34.31 -23.22
N THR A 771 31.91 -34.48 -23.14
CA THR A 771 32.58 -35.78 -23.13
C THR A 771 32.72 -36.26 -21.68
N SER A 772 31.90 -37.21 -21.27
CA SER A 772 32.04 -37.91 -19.98
C SER A 772 32.88 -39.16 -20.17
N ASN A 773 34.02 -39.27 -19.46
CA ASN A 773 34.62 -40.56 -19.17
C ASN A 773 33.81 -41.19 -18.02
N PRO A 774 33.23 -42.40 -18.15
CA PRO A 774 32.28 -42.94 -17.17
C PRO A 774 32.82 -43.10 -15.74
N ASP A 775 34.15 -43.17 -15.58
CA ASP A 775 34.79 -43.52 -14.31
C ASP A 775 35.25 -42.32 -13.45
N ASN A 776 35.01 -41.06 -13.87
CA ASN A 776 35.46 -39.90 -13.10
C ASN A 776 34.48 -38.70 -13.18
N LEU A 777 33.73 -38.43 -12.10
CA LEU A 777 32.71 -37.36 -12.10
C LEU A 777 33.26 -35.95 -11.95
N THR A 778 34.50 -35.81 -11.52
CA THR A 778 35.16 -34.50 -11.46
C THR A 778 35.35 -33.90 -12.86
N ASP A 779 35.47 -34.76 -13.88
CA ASP A 779 35.53 -34.40 -15.30
C ASP A 779 34.19 -33.86 -15.85
N ILE A 780 33.03 -34.21 -15.28
CA ILE A 780 31.72 -33.77 -15.81
C ILE A 780 31.49 -32.27 -15.55
N LYS A 781 31.97 -31.75 -14.41
CA LYS A 781 31.79 -30.34 -14.00
C LYS A 781 32.71 -29.40 -14.79
N GLU A 782 33.90 -29.85 -15.18
CA GLU A 782 34.81 -29.12 -16.07
C GLU A 782 34.46 -29.30 -17.56
N ASN A 783 34.20 -30.53 -18.02
CA ASN A 783 33.89 -30.82 -19.43
C ASN A 783 32.48 -30.39 -19.84
N CYS A 784 31.55 -30.21 -18.89
CA CYS A 784 30.16 -29.79 -19.14
C CYS A 784 29.79 -28.43 -18.52
N LYS A 785 30.81 -27.65 -18.11
CA LYS A 785 30.65 -26.30 -17.53
C LYS A 785 29.73 -25.41 -18.35
N ARG A 786 29.82 -25.50 -19.69
CA ARG A 786 29.01 -24.74 -20.64
C ARG A 786 27.53 -25.04 -20.55
N ALA A 787 27.13 -26.30 -20.31
CA ALA A 787 25.73 -26.68 -20.15
C ALA A 787 25.14 -26.07 -18.88
N TYR A 788 25.87 -26.13 -17.77
CA TYR A 788 25.47 -25.52 -16.49
C TYR A 788 25.38 -24.00 -16.56
N THR A 789 26.35 -23.33 -17.19
CA THR A 789 26.33 -21.87 -17.37
C THR A 789 25.14 -21.44 -18.23
N LEU A 790 24.83 -22.18 -19.29
CA LEU A 790 23.67 -21.89 -20.13
C LEU A 790 22.34 -22.16 -19.40
N ALA A 791 22.21 -23.29 -18.71
CA ALA A 791 21.01 -23.63 -17.95
C ALA A 791 20.69 -22.58 -16.88
N SER A 792 21.70 -22.20 -16.09
CA SER A 792 21.56 -21.14 -15.07
C SER A 792 21.27 -19.77 -15.68
N ALA A 793 21.85 -19.44 -16.84
CA ALA A 793 21.56 -18.20 -17.55
C ALA A 793 20.11 -18.15 -18.06
N LEU A 794 19.59 -19.23 -18.66
CA LEU A 794 18.23 -19.28 -19.18
C LEU A 794 17.18 -19.19 -18.05
N THR A 795 17.38 -19.92 -16.95
CA THR A 795 16.55 -19.81 -15.76
C THR A 795 16.62 -18.40 -15.16
N GLY A 796 17.82 -17.83 -15.02
CA GLY A 796 18.00 -16.48 -14.48
C GLY A 796 17.33 -15.39 -15.34
N ILE A 797 17.34 -15.53 -16.66
CA ILE A 797 16.66 -14.60 -17.57
C ILE A 797 15.13 -14.68 -17.41
N ALA A 798 14.58 -15.89 -17.30
CA ALA A 798 13.15 -16.08 -17.06
C ALA A 798 12.72 -15.39 -15.75
N GLU A 799 13.46 -15.60 -14.66
CA GLU A 799 13.17 -15.00 -13.35
C GLU A 799 13.40 -13.49 -13.33
N THR A 800 14.37 -12.98 -14.09
CA THR A 800 14.59 -11.53 -14.23
C THR A 800 13.45 -10.86 -14.99
N ALA A 801 12.95 -11.49 -16.06
CA ALA A 801 11.77 -11.03 -16.77
C ALA A 801 10.53 -11.06 -15.87
N ALA A 802 10.37 -12.11 -15.07
CA ALA A 802 9.33 -12.21 -14.06
C ALA A 802 9.40 -11.05 -13.05
N LEU A 803 10.59 -10.76 -12.51
CA LEU A 803 10.80 -9.68 -11.54
C LEU A 803 10.38 -8.30 -12.09
N ILE A 804 10.81 -7.98 -13.31
CA ILE A 804 10.52 -6.68 -13.95
C ILE A 804 9.02 -6.54 -14.23
N CYS A 805 8.35 -7.64 -14.61
CA CYS A 805 6.93 -7.62 -14.93
C CYS A 805 6.00 -7.74 -13.72
N ALA A 806 6.49 -8.12 -12.53
CA ALA A 806 5.64 -8.30 -11.35
C ALA A 806 4.87 -7.01 -10.95
N PRO A 807 5.51 -5.83 -10.85
CA PRO A 807 4.80 -4.58 -10.54
C PRO A 807 3.83 -4.17 -11.66
N LEU A 808 4.20 -4.43 -12.92
CA LEU A 808 3.35 -4.14 -14.08
C LEU A 808 2.05 -4.95 -14.03
N PHE A 809 2.11 -6.25 -13.75
CA PHE A 809 0.90 -7.08 -13.61
C PHE A 809 0.09 -6.74 -12.35
N GLY A 810 0.73 -6.33 -11.26
CA GLY A 810 0.03 -5.84 -10.07
C GLY A 810 -0.77 -4.56 -10.37
N TRP A 811 -0.15 -3.63 -11.09
CA TRP A 811 -0.79 -2.39 -11.53
C TRP A 811 -1.90 -2.64 -12.57
N LEU A 812 -1.65 -3.50 -13.58
CA LEU A 812 -2.65 -3.88 -14.58
C LEU A 812 -3.84 -4.60 -13.93
N GLY A 813 -3.57 -5.46 -12.94
CA GLY A 813 -4.60 -6.10 -12.14
C GLY A 813 -5.47 -5.07 -11.43
N GLY A 814 -4.85 -4.08 -10.79
CA GLY A 814 -5.51 -3.02 -10.01
C GLY A 814 -6.27 -1.96 -10.84
N LYS A 815 -5.82 -1.61 -12.04
CA LYS A 815 -6.37 -0.47 -12.82
C LYS A 815 -7.50 -0.84 -13.80
N VAL A 816 -7.64 -2.11 -14.20
CA VAL A 816 -8.71 -2.55 -15.11
C VAL A 816 -10.03 -2.76 -14.33
N VAL A 817 -10.50 -1.68 -13.70
CA VAL A 817 -11.70 -1.59 -12.85
C VAL A 817 -12.97 -1.36 -13.68
N ASN A 818 -12.85 -1.04 -14.97
CA ASN A 818 -13.98 -0.84 -15.87
C ASN A 818 -14.42 -2.15 -16.55
N GLY A 819 -14.77 -3.17 -15.75
CA GLY A 819 -15.55 -4.34 -16.19
C GLY A 819 -14.81 -5.47 -16.93
N ARG A 820 -13.46 -5.50 -16.95
CA ARG A 820 -12.68 -6.49 -17.74
C ARG A 820 -11.39 -6.99 -17.05
N SER A 821 -11.47 -7.33 -15.78
CA SER A 821 -10.28 -7.64 -14.95
C SER A 821 -9.53 -8.94 -15.28
N GLU A 822 -10.09 -9.81 -16.12
CA GLU A 822 -9.50 -11.11 -16.50
C GLU A 822 -8.45 -10.98 -17.63
N TRP A 823 -8.42 -9.83 -18.31
CA TRP A 823 -7.56 -9.59 -19.48
C TRP A 823 -6.05 -9.70 -19.20
N PRO A 824 -5.52 -9.19 -18.07
CA PRO A 824 -4.11 -9.38 -17.73
C PRO A 824 -3.75 -10.86 -17.57
N LEU A 825 -4.60 -11.67 -16.93
CA LEU A 825 -4.39 -13.11 -16.80
C LEU A 825 -4.45 -13.83 -18.15
N LEU A 826 -5.41 -13.47 -19.01
CA LEU A 826 -5.53 -14.00 -20.36
C LEU A 826 -4.28 -13.66 -21.21
N GLY A 827 -3.80 -12.42 -21.12
CA GLY A 827 -2.58 -11.97 -21.77
C GLY A 827 -1.36 -12.75 -21.29
N ALA A 828 -1.20 -12.94 -19.98
CA ALA A 828 -0.14 -13.75 -19.41
C ALA A 828 -0.19 -15.19 -19.92
N ALA A 829 -1.36 -15.83 -19.91
CA ALA A 829 -1.55 -17.19 -20.41
C ALA A 829 -1.23 -17.33 -21.90
N ALA A 830 -1.64 -16.36 -22.74
CA ALA A 830 -1.33 -16.36 -24.16
C ALA A 830 0.18 -16.25 -24.42
N ILE A 831 0.87 -15.39 -23.68
CA ILE A 831 2.34 -15.27 -23.72
C ILE A 831 2.98 -16.59 -23.27
N GLY A 832 2.45 -17.26 -22.25
CA GLY A 832 2.93 -18.55 -21.76
C GLY A 832 2.82 -19.66 -22.80
N VAL A 833 1.67 -19.78 -23.47
CA VAL A 833 1.47 -20.73 -24.56
C VAL A 833 2.49 -20.48 -25.67
N GLY A 834 2.65 -19.22 -26.09
CA GLY A 834 3.67 -18.85 -27.06
C GLY A 834 5.09 -19.21 -26.62
N GLY A 835 5.44 -18.93 -25.36
CA GLY A 835 6.76 -19.23 -24.79
C GLY A 835 7.06 -20.72 -24.70
N TYR A 836 6.14 -21.54 -24.18
CA TYR A 836 6.33 -22.98 -24.07
C TYR A 836 6.34 -23.68 -25.43
N VAL A 837 5.48 -23.27 -26.38
CA VAL A 837 5.50 -23.80 -27.75
C VAL A 837 6.80 -23.41 -28.44
N ALA A 838 7.24 -22.15 -28.33
CA ALA A 838 8.51 -21.70 -28.89
C ALA A 838 9.68 -22.49 -28.30
N PHE A 839 9.72 -22.67 -26.97
CA PHE A 839 10.77 -23.41 -26.29
C PHE A 839 10.78 -24.90 -26.68
N GLY A 840 9.61 -25.54 -26.75
CA GLY A 840 9.48 -26.95 -27.16
C GLY A 840 9.86 -27.20 -28.62
N MET A 841 9.74 -26.20 -29.49
CA MET A 841 10.16 -26.28 -30.90
C MET A 841 11.66 -25.99 -31.09
N LEU A 842 12.40 -25.61 -30.04
CA LEU A 842 13.84 -25.37 -30.15
C LEU A 842 14.57 -26.68 -30.44
N ARG A 843 15.25 -26.70 -31.59
CA ARG A 843 16.20 -27.77 -31.93
C ARG A 843 17.54 -27.61 -31.23
N ASN A 844 17.88 -26.39 -30.82
CA ASN A 844 19.13 -26.06 -30.14
C ASN A 844 18.90 -25.01 -29.04
N PRO A 845 19.15 -25.33 -27.75
CA PRO A 845 19.06 -24.38 -26.64
C PRO A 845 20.29 -23.47 -26.48
N ASP A 846 21.40 -23.71 -27.19
CA ASP A 846 22.65 -22.94 -27.02
C ASP A 846 22.55 -21.54 -27.63
N ALA A 847 22.07 -20.64 -26.79
CA ALA A 847 21.75 -19.27 -27.14
C ALA A 847 22.97 -18.35 -27.38
N PHE A 848 24.15 -18.75 -26.88
CA PHE A 848 25.35 -17.92 -26.96
C PHE A 848 26.20 -18.20 -28.21
N HIS A 849 26.14 -19.42 -28.77
CA HIS A 849 27.12 -19.87 -29.78
C HIS A 849 26.54 -20.39 -31.09
N SER A 850 25.21 -20.54 -31.22
CA SER A 850 24.58 -21.09 -32.43
C SER A 850 23.62 -20.11 -33.12
N GLU A 851 23.64 -20.09 -34.46
CA GLU A 851 22.64 -19.37 -35.25
C GLU A 851 21.27 -20.05 -35.06
N GLY A 852 20.35 -19.36 -34.37
CA GLY A 852 19.03 -19.88 -33.99
C GLY A 852 18.86 -20.15 -32.50
N GLY A 853 19.94 -20.27 -31.72
CA GLY A 853 19.84 -20.45 -30.27
C GLY A 853 19.29 -19.22 -29.53
N ARG A 854 19.39 -18.02 -30.11
CA ARG A 854 18.87 -16.76 -29.53
C ARG A 854 17.36 -16.80 -29.28
N TRP A 855 16.63 -17.64 -30.02
CA TRP A 855 15.20 -17.87 -29.79
C TRP A 855 14.92 -18.52 -28.43
N ALA A 856 15.90 -19.19 -27.83
CA ALA A 856 15.80 -19.71 -26.47
C ALA A 856 15.62 -18.58 -25.45
N PHE A 857 16.32 -17.45 -25.59
CA PHE A 857 16.15 -16.30 -24.70
C PHE A 857 14.74 -15.72 -24.79
N LEU A 858 14.23 -15.52 -26.00
CA LEU A 858 12.89 -14.97 -26.20
C LEU A 858 11.81 -15.92 -25.62
N ALA A 859 11.97 -17.22 -25.83
CA ALA A 859 11.04 -18.22 -25.29
C ALA A 859 11.02 -18.25 -23.76
N VAL A 860 12.19 -18.22 -23.10
CA VAL A 860 12.24 -18.22 -21.63
C VAL A 860 11.80 -16.90 -21.01
N ILE A 861 12.00 -15.77 -21.68
CA ILE A 861 11.42 -14.47 -21.27
C ILE A 861 9.90 -14.56 -21.28
N MET A 862 9.29 -15.08 -22.36
CA MET A 862 7.83 -15.26 -22.43
C MET A 862 7.31 -16.19 -21.33
N ILE A 863 8.03 -17.28 -21.05
CA ILE A 863 7.68 -18.21 -19.96
C ILE A 863 7.71 -17.49 -18.60
N GLY A 864 8.75 -16.70 -18.31
CA GLY A 864 8.86 -15.93 -17.07
C GLY A 864 7.76 -14.87 -16.90
N ILE A 865 7.45 -14.12 -17.96
CA ILE A 865 6.35 -13.13 -17.96
C ILE A 865 5.01 -13.82 -17.68
N SER A 866 4.76 -14.97 -18.30
CA SER A 866 3.54 -15.75 -18.09
C SER A 866 3.42 -16.26 -16.66
N GLN A 867 4.52 -16.77 -16.08
CA GLN A 867 4.52 -17.30 -14.73
C GLN A 867 4.13 -16.22 -13.72
N ILE A 868 4.82 -15.07 -13.74
CA ILE A 868 4.54 -13.99 -12.78
C ILE A 868 3.16 -13.37 -13.02
N GLY A 869 2.75 -13.19 -14.28
CA GLY A 869 1.43 -12.69 -14.60
C GLY A 869 0.33 -13.61 -14.06
N SER A 870 0.54 -14.92 -14.14
CA SER A 870 -0.37 -15.92 -13.56
C SER A 870 -0.39 -15.86 -12.02
N ILE A 871 0.76 -15.69 -11.37
CA ILE A 871 0.85 -15.54 -9.90
C ILE A 871 0.12 -14.28 -9.43
N VAL A 872 0.49 -13.12 -9.96
CA VAL A 872 -0.02 -11.82 -9.46
C VAL A 872 -1.51 -11.66 -9.78
N CYS A 873 -1.94 -12.04 -10.98
CA CYS A 873 -3.35 -11.91 -11.36
C CYS A 873 -4.24 -12.95 -10.64
N SER A 874 -3.77 -14.18 -10.40
CA SER A 874 -4.56 -15.16 -9.65
C SER A 874 -4.78 -14.73 -8.19
N LEU A 875 -3.75 -14.17 -7.54
CA LEU A 875 -3.87 -13.62 -6.20
C LEU A 875 -4.85 -12.42 -6.15
N GLY A 876 -4.77 -11.52 -7.13
CA GLY A 876 -5.70 -10.39 -7.25
C GLY A 876 -7.16 -10.81 -7.51
N LEU A 877 -7.37 -11.85 -8.32
CA LEU A 877 -8.71 -12.39 -8.61
C LEU A 877 -9.30 -13.13 -7.41
N LEU A 878 -8.49 -13.88 -6.65
CA LEU A 878 -8.94 -14.55 -5.43
C LEU A 878 -9.35 -13.53 -4.37
N GLY A 879 -8.53 -12.49 -4.13
CA GLY A 879 -8.89 -11.39 -3.21
C GLY A 879 -10.22 -10.72 -3.57
N ARG A 880 -10.54 -10.60 -4.87
CA ARG A 880 -11.80 -10.05 -5.39
C ARG A 880 -13.00 -10.97 -5.26
N GLY A 881 -12.85 -12.24 -5.65
CA GLY A 881 -13.94 -13.23 -5.55
C GLY A 881 -14.39 -13.43 -4.11
N ILE A 882 -13.51 -13.14 -3.16
CA ILE A 882 -13.80 -13.14 -1.74
C ILE A 882 -14.57 -11.87 -1.29
N SER A 883 -14.20 -10.68 -1.79
CA SER A 883 -14.82 -9.41 -1.36
C SER A 883 -16.20 -9.16 -2.00
N ARG A 884 -16.42 -9.65 -3.23
CA ARG A 884 -17.70 -9.53 -3.94
C ARG A 884 -18.60 -10.75 -3.71
N GLY A 885 -19.47 -10.67 -2.72
CA GLY A 885 -20.60 -11.59 -2.53
C GLY A 885 -21.76 -11.40 -3.52
N SER A 886 -21.51 -10.96 -4.77
CA SER A 886 -22.59 -10.65 -5.74
C SER A 886 -22.66 -11.66 -6.88
N LEU A 887 -23.80 -12.36 -6.93
CA LEU A 887 -24.32 -13.09 -8.09
C LEU A 887 -24.30 -12.21 -9.36
N PHE A 888 -23.93 -12.85 -10.49
CA PHE A 888 -24.10 -12.45 -11.90
C PHE A 888 -24.79 -11.10 -12.18
N ASP A 889 -24.08 -10.21 -12.89
CA ASP A 889 -24.65 -9.75 -14.15
C ASP A 889 -23.62 -9.25 -15.19
N SER A 890 -23.96 -9.53 -16.46
CA SER A 890 -23.32 -9.10 -17.71
C SER A 890 -22.12 -9.88 -18.27
N TRP A 891 -22.30 -11.18 -18.54
CA TRP A 891 -22.08 -11.83 -19.85
C TRP A 891 -22.59 -13.30 -19.76
N THR A 892 -23.07 -13.85 -20.88
CA THR A 892 -23.95 -15.03 -20.92
C THR A 892 -23.46 -16.25 -20.10
N ALA A 893 -24.36 -16.85 -19.31
CA ALA A 893 -24.13 -18.01 -18.43
C ALA A 893 -23.64 -19.30 -19.12
N GLY A 894 -23.33 -19.25 -20.42
CA GLY A 894 -22.77 -20.36 -21.21
C GLY A 894 -21.31 -20.16 -21.64
N ALA A 895 -20.75 -18.95 -21.58
CA ALA A 895 -19.42 -18.67 -22.15
C ALA A 895 -18.27 -19.51 -21.56
N PRO A 896 -18.21 -19.80 -20.24
CA PRO A 896 -17.19 -20.69 -19.68
C PRO A 896 -17.36 -22.13 -20.16
N PHE A 897 -18.59 -22.60 -20.34
CA PHE A 897 -18.89 -23.94 -20.85
C PHE A 897 -18.56 -24.07 -22.34
N PHE A 898 -18.76 -23.02 -23.14
CA PHE A 898 -18.32 -23.00 -24.54
C PHE A 898 -16.80 -22.92 -24.66
N MET A 899 -16.11 -22.19 -23.78
CA MET A 899 -14.63 -22.14 -23.75
C MET A 899 -14.03 -23.47 -23.29
N LEU A 900 -14.63 -24.12 -22.30
CA LEU A 900 -14.22 -25.45 -21.82
C LEU A 900 -14.58 -26.55 -22.83
N ALA A 901 -15.71 -26.46 -23.54
CA ALA A 901 -16.08 -27.37 -24.62
C ALA A 901 -15.21 -27.16 -25.87
N LEU A 902 -14.81 -25.92 -26.19
CA LEU A 902 -13.86 -25.61 -27.24
C LEU A 902 -12.46 -26.14 -26.88
N PHE A 903 -12.01 -25.95 -25.64
CA PHE A 903 -10.71 -26.44 -25.18
C PHE A 903 -10.66 -27.97 -25.11
N ASN A 904 -11.69 -28.62 -24.55
CA ASN A 904 -11.81 -30.09 -24.57
C ASN A 904 -12.02 -30.62 -25.99
N GLY A 905 -12.73 -29.90 -26.86
CA GLY A 905 -12.89 -30.27 -28.27
C GLY A 905 -11.58 -30.18 -29.05
N VAL A 906 -10.78 -29.14 -28.83
CA VAL A 906 -9.44 -28.99 -29.42
C VAL A 906 -8.49 -30.04 -28.86
N LEU A 907 -8.52 -30.31 -27.55
CA LEU A 907 -7.72 -31.36 -26.92
C LEU A 907 -8.12 -32.76 -27.42
N PHE A 908 -9.42 -33.03 -27.58
CA PHE A 908 -9.93 -34.28 -28.12
C PHE A 908 -9.55 -34.48 -29.58
N VAL A 909 -9.68 -33.44 -30.42
CA VAL A 909 -9.26 -33.49 -31.83
C VAL A 909 -7.74 -33.66 -31.95
N ALA A 910 -6.95 -32.99 -31.11
CA ALA A 910 -5.49 -33.15 -31.07
C ALA A 910 -5.09 -34.58 -30.65
N VAL A 911 -5.72 -35.14 -29.60
CA VAL A 911 -5.47 -36.51 -29.14
C VAL A 911 -5.93 -37.54 -30.19
N ALA A 912 -7.08 -37.34 -30.82
CA ALA A 912 -7.60 -38.21 -31.87
C ALA A 912 -6.72 -38.19 -33.14
N LEU A 913 -6.22 -37.01 -33.56
CA LEU A 913 -5.28 -36.88 -34.67
C LEU A 913 -3.94 -37.53 -34.38
N VAL A 914 -3.38 -37.32 -33.18
CA VAL A 914 -2.14 -37.98 -32.76
C VAL A 914 -2.34 -39.51 -32.67
N GLY A 915 -3.47 -39.97 -32.14
CA GLY A 915 -3.85 -41.38 -32.09
C GLY A 915 -3.98 -42.00 -33.48
N ALA A 916 -4.65 -41.33 -34.41
CA ALA A 916 -4.83 -41.80 -35.79
C ALA A 916 -3.50 -41.82 -36.56
N VAL A 917 -2.66 -40.80 -36.42
CA VAL A 917 -1.31 -40.76 -37.03
C VAL A 917 -0.43 -41.88 -36.49
N ASN A 918 -0.48 -42.14 -35.19
CA ASN A 918 0.27 -43.23 -34.56
C ASN A 918 -0.26 -44.61 -35.00
N ALA A 919 -1.57 -44.80 -35.14
CA ALA A 919 -2.17 -46.03 -35.64
C ALA A 919 -1.81 -46.28 -37.12
N VAL A 920 -1.80 -45.25 -37.96
CA VAL A 920 -1.38 -45.34 -39.37
C VAL A 920 0.12 -45.63 -39.50
N LYS A 921 0.96 -45.03 -38.65
CA LYS A 921 2.40 -45.35 -38.57
C LYS A 921 2.63 -46.79 -38.10
N ALA A 922 1.89 -47.26 -37.09
CA ALA A 922 1.97 -48.63 -36.62
C ALA A 922 1.50 -49.63 -37.69
N SER A 923 0.46 -49.30 -38.46
CA SER A 923 0.00 -50.11 -39.59
C SER A 923 1.01 -50.13 -40.75
N ARG A 924 1.63 -49.00 -41.12
CA ARG A 924 2.68 -48.96 -42.15
C ARG A 924 3.95 -49.71 -41.73
N ASN A 925 4.33 -49.64 -40.47
CA ASN A 925 5.50 -50.36 -39.95
C ASN A 925 5.23 -51.85 -39.68
N GLY A 926 3.97 -52.23 -39.42
CA GLY A 926 3.54 -53.62 -39.29
C GLY A 926 3.37 -54.37 -40.61
N ILE A 927 3.21 -53.65 -41.73
CA ILE A 927 3.10 -54.24 -43.08
C ILE A 927 4.49 -54.41 -43.73
N ALA A 928 5.51 -53.69 -43.28
CA ALA A 928 6.89 -53.79 -43.80
C ALA A 928 7.74 -54.92 -43.19
N GLY A 929 7.18 -55.73 -42.28
CA GLY A 929 7.92 -56.74 -41.50
C GLY A 929 7.58 -58.20 -41.81
N ARG A 930 6.90 -58.50 -42.91
CA ARG A 930 6.53 -59.89 -43.24
C ARG A 930 6.70 -60.17 -44.73
N GLY A 931 7.89 -60.60 -45.11
CA GLY A 931 8.23 -61.06 -46.45
C GLY A 931 9.73 -60.95 -46.69
N ASP A 932 10.47 -61.99 -46.32
CA ASP A 932 11.36 -62.73 -47.23
C ASP A 932 12.36 -63.58 -46.41
N ASP A 933 11.90 -64.81 -46.16
CA ASP A 933 12.56 -66.13 -46.25
C ASP A 933 14.00 -66.39 -45.76
N GLU A 934 14.06 -67.40 -44.87
CA GLU A 934 15.12 -68.40 -44.62
C GLU A 934 15.62 -69.11 -45.91
N PRO A 935 16.75 -69.90 -45.89
CA PRO A 935 17.47 -70.44 -44.74
C PRO A 935 18.96 -70.08 -44.62
#